data_AF-A0A9D3MDS7-F1
#
_entry.id   AF-A0A9D3MDS7-F1
#
_cell.length_a   1.000
_cell.length_b   1.000
_cell.length_c   1.000
_cell.angle_alpha   90.00
_cell.angle_beta   90.00
_cell.angle_gamma   90.00
#
_symmetry.space_group_name_H-M   'P 1'
#
loop_
_entity.id
_entity.type
_entity.pdbx_description
1 polymer ?
#
loop_
_entity_poly.entity_id
_entity_poly.type
_entity_poly.pdbx_seq_one_letter_code
_entity_poly.pdbx_strand_id
1 'polypeptide(L)'
;MIDGLGVLGWGVGGIEAEAVMLGQPISMVLPEVIGYRVLGSPNKLITSTDIVLTITKHLRQVGVVGKFVEFFGPGVAQLSIADRATISNMCPEYGATAAFFPVDYISIKYLEQTGRDPEKLQYISQYLKAVSMFRDYSDASQDPEFTQVVELDLGTVEPCCSGPKRPQDKVSMCDMRKDFEACLGAKQGFKGFQVAPAQHNASVSFKHGGAQYSLSHGSVVIAAITSCTNTSNPSVMLGAGLLAKKAVEAGLSVKPYIKTSLSPGSGVVTYYLKESGVMSYLSQLGFEVVGYGCMTCIGNSGPLPESVVEAITQGDLVAVGILSGNRNFEGRVHPNTRANYLASPPLVIAYAIAGTIRIDFEKEPLGVNAKGKEIFLSDVWPTREEIQAVERQYVIPAMFKEVYEKIDKVNERWNNLKAPSDKLYTWDPKSTYIKSPPFFDGLTKELKPPKEHRAKQPAARYLTSRGLNPRDFNSYGSRRGNDAVMARGTFANIRLFNKFLNKQAPRTLHLPSNETLDVFDAAERYQQAGVPLLILAGKEYGSGSSRDWAAKGPFLLGIKAVLAESYERIHRSNLVGMGIVPLEYLPGQTAESLGLTGRERYTIVMPEPLTPRMIIDIKLDTGKSFQARMRFDTDVELTYFHHGGILNYMIRKMSDK
;
A
#
# COMPACT_ATOMS: atom_id res chain seq x y z
N MET A 1 7.49 -2.69 8.50
CA MET A 1 8.38 -3.70 7.86
C MET A 1 9.66 -3.86 8.66
N ILE A 2 10.39 -2.77 8.94
CA ILE A 2 11.64 -2.83 9.71
C ILE A 2 11.44 -3.36 11.14
N ASP A 3 10.24 -3.20 11.69
CA ASP A 3 9.80 -3.78 12.97
C ASP A 3 10.00 -5.29 13.09
N GLY A 4 10.05 -6.04 11.97
CA GLY A 4 10.34 -7.47 11.97
C GLY A 4 11.78 -7.82 12.37
N LEU A 5 12.67 -6.83 12.39
CA LEU A 5 14.06 -6.90 12.85
C LEU A 5 14.23 -6.25 14.24
N GLY A 6 13.14 -5.93 14.93
CA GLY A 6 13.18 -5.29 16.26
C GLY A 6 13.59 -3.82 16.27
N VAL A 7 13.49 -3.14 15.12
CA VAL A 7 13.65 -1.68 15.03
C VAL A 7 12.27 -1.06 14.94
N LEU A 8 11.87 -0.29 15.94
CA LEU A 8 10.55 0.35 15.95
C LEU A 8 10.49 1.49 14.92
N GLY A 9 9.76 1.29 13.82
CA GLY A 9 9.65 2.30 12.75
C GLY A 9 8.39 2.18 11.89
N TRP A 10 7.67 3.31 11.76
CA TRP A 10 6.37 3.34 11.06
C TRP A 10 6.29 4.39 9.97
N GLY A 11 5.19 4.32 9.20
CA GLY A 11 4.91 5.28 8.13
C GLY A 11 4.36 6.62 8.64
N VAL A 12 4.96 7.71 8.19
CA VAL A 12 4.54 9.10 8.43
C VAL A 12 4.36 9.86 7.11
N GLY A 13 3.68 11.00 7.15
CA GLY A 13 3.64 11.92 6.01
C GLY A 13 4.96 12.64 5.79
N GLY A 14 5.15 13.22 4.59
CA GLY A 14 6.34 14.00 4.26
C GLY A 14 6.56 15.17 5.22
N ILE A 15 5.52 15.97 5.48
CA ILE A 15 5.59 17.11 6.41
C ILE A 15 5.94 16.73 7.86
N GLU A 16 5.50 15.56 8.33
CA GLU A 16 5.83 15.05 9.66
C GLU A 16 7.30 14.59 9.70
N ALA A 17 7.75 13.88 8.66
CA ALA A 17 9.16 13.51 8.51
C ALA A 17 10.08 14.74 8.40
N GLU A 18 9.69 15.77 7.65
CA GLU A 18 10.42 17.04 7.52
C GLU A 18 10.62 17.71 8.88
N ALA A 19 9.57 17.78 9.71
CA ALA A 19 9.69 18.32 11.06
C ALA A 19 10.65 17.50 11.94
N VAL A 20 10.60 16.15 11.85
CA VAL A 20 11.52 15.26 12.58
C VAL A 20 12.96 15.46 12.14
N MET A 21 13.23 15.61 10.85
CA MET A 21 14.58 15.92 10.33
C MET A 21 15.10 17.26 10.86
N LEU A 22 14.21 18.21 11.17
CA LEU A 22 14.54 19.50 11.80
C LEU A 22 14.65 19.42 13.34
N GLY A 23 14.59 18.22 13.92
CA GLY A 23 14.73 17.97 15.34
C GLY A 23 13.45 18.11 16.17
N GLN A 24 12.28 18.21 15.53
CA GLN A 24 11.01 18.20 16.24
C GLN A 24 10.64 16.77 16.66
N PRO A 25 10.35 16.51 17.96
CA PRO A 25 9.85 15.22 18.40
C PRO A 25 8.50 14.88 17.75
N ILE A 26 8.25 13.59 17.50
CA ILE A 26 6.91 13.11 17.14
C ILE A 26 5.98 13.33 18.34
N SER A 27 4.81 13.90 18.10
CA SER A 27 3.75 13.97 19.10
C SER A 27 2.75 12.85 18.85
N MET A 28 2.56 12.00 19.85
CA MET A 28 1.58 10.93 19.80
C MET A 28 0.98 10.69 21.18
N VAL A 29 -0.26 10.22 21.21
CA VAL A 29 -0.84 9.64 22.42
C VAL A 29 -0.12 8.33 22.70
N LEU A 30 0.20 8.06 23.97
CA LEU A 30 0.80 6.79 24.37
C LEU A 30 -0.13 5.64 23.92
N PRO A 31 0.34 4.72 23.05
CA PRO A 31 -0.53 3.75 22.43
C PRO A 31 -0.81 2.58 23.36
N GLU A 32 -2.01 2.01 23.25
CA GLU A 32 -2.25 0.64 23.72
C GLU A 32 -1.39 -0.35 22.91
N VAL A 33 -1.04 -1.48 23.52
CA VAL A 33 -0.23 -2.53 22.88
C VAL A 33 -1.01 -3.84 22.89
N ILE A 34 -1.29 -4.36 21.70
CA ILE A 34 -1.95 -5.65 21.49
C ILE A 34 -0.88 -6.73 21.37
N GLY A 35 -0.85 -7.65 22.34
CA GLY A 35 0.02 -8.83 22.28
C GLY A 35 -0.52 -9.83 21.27
N TYR A 36 0.25 -10.15 20.23
CA TYR A 36 -0.12 -11.15 19.23
C TYR A 36 0.68 -12.44 19.48
N ARG A 37 0.06 -13.39 20.20
CA ARG A 37 0.69 -14.66 20.57
C ARG A 37 0.70 -15.61 19.37
N VAL A 38 1.88 -16.06 18.97
CA VAL A 38 2.06 -17.04 17.89
C VAL A 38 2.39 -18.40 18.49
N LEU A 39 1.60 -19.40 18.13
CA LEU A 39 1.67 -20.78 18.63
C LEU A 39 1.84 -21.77 17.48
N GLY A 40 2.14 -23.02 17.83
CA GLY A 40 2.21 -24.13 16.87
C GLY A 40 3.32 -24.01 15.84
N SER A 41 3.21 -24.79 14.77
CA SER A 41 4.16 -24.79 13.65
C SER A 41 3.39 -24.83 12.33
N PRO A 42 3.82 -24.08 11.30
CA PRO A 42 3.12 -24.06 10.02
C PRO A 42 3.26 -25.40 9.30
N ASN A 43 2.21 -25.80 8.58
CA ASN A 43 2.29 -26.96 7.68
C ASN A 43 3.36 -26.72 6.58
N LYS A 44 3.95 -27.79 6.04
CA LYS A 44 5.08 -27.78 5.09
C LYS A 44 4.82 -26.99 3.81
N LEU A 45 3.56 -26.81 3.43
CA LEU A 45 3.16 -26.08 2.22
C LEU A 45 2.92 -24.58 2.46
N ILE A 46 2.92 -24.15 3.73
CA ILE A 46 2.58 -22.78 4.13
C ILE A 46 3.75 -21.84 3.92
N THR A 47 3.47 -20.70 3.31
CA THR A 47 4.42 -19.62 3.07
C THR A 47 4.26 -18.49 4.09
N SER A 48 5.27 -17.61 4.15
CA SER A 48 5.17 -16.37 4.93
C SER A 48 4.04 -15.46 4.45
N THR A 49 3.70 -15.51 3.17
CA THR A 49 2.58 -14.76 2.60
C THR A 49 1.24 -15.25 3.18
N ASP A 50 1.05 -16.56 3.31
CA ASP A 50 -0.19 -17.13 3.86
C ASP A 50 -0.41 -16.73 5.33
N ILE A 51 0.67 -16.71 6.09
CA ILE A 51 0.68 -16.26 7.49
C ILE A 51 0.28 -14.79 7.58
N VAL A 52 0.92 -13.90 6.80
CA VAL A 52 0.59 -12.47 6.88
C VAL A 52 -0.82 -12.15 6.38
N LEU A 53 -1.34 -12.83 5.35
CA LEU A 53 -2.71 -12.62 4.89
C LEU A 53 -3.73 -13.07 5.94
N THR A 54 -3.44 -14.15 6.65
CA THR A 54 -4.25 -14.62 7.79
C THR A 54 -4.22 -13.61 8.95
N ILE A 55 -3.04 -13.12 9.32
CA ILE A 55 -2.87 -12.07 10.35
C ILE A 55 -3.57 -10.77 9.94
N THR A 56 -3.48 -10.37 8.66
CA THR A 56 -4.10 -9.14 8.16
C THR A 56 -5.62 -9.19 8.29
N LYS A 57 -6.25 -10.31 7.91
CA LYS A 57 -7.68 -10.51 8.11
C LYS A 57 -8.03 -10.45 9.60
N HIS A 58 -7.30 -11.18 10.44
CA HIS A 58 -7.58 -11.28 11.87
C HIS A 58 -7.45 -9.92 12.58
N LEU A 59 -6.35 -9.21 12.39
CA LEU A 59 -6.11 -7.91 13.04
C LEU A 59 -7.07 -6.81 12.57
N ARG A 60 -7.56 -6.88 11.32
CA ARG A 60 -8.66 -5.99 10.90
C ARG A 60 -9.96 -6.26 11.63
N GLN A 61 -10.26 -7.52 11.96
CA GLN A 61 -11.45 -7.87 12.75
C GLN A 61 -11.29 -7.43 14.21
N VAL A 62 -10.08 -7.54 14.77
CA VAL A 62 -9.76 -7.09 16.13
C VAL A 62 -9.83 -5.55 16.25
N GLY A 63 -9.47 -4.82 15.20
CA GLY A 63 -9.54 -3.35 15.20
C GLY A 63 -8.38 -2.70 15.96
N VAL A 64 -7.20 -2.65 15.34
CA VAL A 64 -5.95 -2.19 15.96
C VAL A 64 -5.52 -0.77 15.53
N VAL A 65 -6.43 0.02 14.98
CA VAL A 65 -6.13 1.39 14.52
C VAL A 65 -5.66 2.28 15.67
N GLY A 66 -4.50 2.91 15.51
CA GLY A 66 -3.88 3.78 16.52
C GLY A 66 -3.16 3.04 17.65
N LYS A 67 -3.11 1.70 17.61
CA LYS A 67 -2.43 0.85 18.60
C LYS A 67 -1.11 0.32 18.06
N PHE A 68 -0.28 -0.20 18.95
CA PHE A 68 0.84 -1.09 18.56
C PHE A 68 0.37 -2.53 18.60
N VAL A 69 0.93 -3.35 17.72
CA VAL A 69 0.85 -4.81 17.80
C VAL A 69 2.26 -5.30 18.10
N GLU A 70 2.43 -6.09 19.14
CA GLU A 70 3.72 -6.70 19.48
C GLU A 70 3.58 -8.22 19.48
N PHE A 71 4.45 -8.88 18.73
CA PHE A 71 4.39 -10.33 18.56
C PHE A 71 5.21 -11.04 19.63
N PHE A 72 4.67 -12.14 20.15
CA PHE A 72 5.33 -12.96 21.16
C PHE A 72 4.89 -14.43 21.10
N GLY A 73 5.43 -15.26 21.98
CA GLY A 73 5.12 -16.68 22.07
C GLY A 73 6.05 -17.60 21.25
N PRO A 74 6.00 -18.92 21.53
CA PRO A 74 6.99 -19.88 21.05
C PRO A 74 7.03 -20.04 19.52
N GLY A 75 5.92 -19.77 18.83
CA GLY A 75 5.88 -19.84 17.37
C GLY A 75 6.74 -18.78 16.68
N VAL A 76 7.04 -17.66 17.34
CA VAL A 76 7.87 -16.57 16.77
C VAL A 76 9.31 -17.01 16.52
N ALA A 77 9.86 -17.89 17.37
CA ALA A 77 11.23 -18.39 17.23
C ALA A 77 11.44 -19.21 15.94
N GLN A 78 10.37 -19.72 15.33
CA GLN A 78 10.40 -20.48 14.08
C GLN A 78 10.32 -19.60 12.83
N LEU A 79 9.99 -18.31 13.00
CA LEU A 79 9.88 -17.33 11.91
C LEU A 79 11.23 -16.68 11.67
N SER A 80 11.72 -16.74 10.44
CA SER A 80 12.92 -16.00 10.03
C SER A 80 12.66 -14.49 10.10
N ILE A 81 13.72 -13.68 10.10
CA ILE A 81 13.55 -12.22 10.01
C ILE A 81 12.80 -11.80 8.74
N ALA A 82 12.99 -12.52 7.64
CA ALA A 82 12.24 -12.28 6.42
C ALA A 82 10.73 -12.54 6.60
N ASP A 83 10.35 -13.57 7.35
CA ASP A 83 8.94 -13.87 7.67
C ASP A 83 8.35 -12.79 8.57
N ARG A 84 9.07 -12.41 9.63
CA ARG A 84 8.66 -11.32 10.54
C ARG A 84 8.51 -10.00 9.79
N ALA A 85 9.48 -9.65 8.94
CA ALA A 85 9.42 -8.46 8.11
C ALA A 85 8.24 -8.49 7.12
N THR A 86 7.88 -9.66 6.59
CA THR A 86 6.68 -9.86 5.75
C THR A 86 5.42 -9.50 6.55
N ILE A 87 5.30 -10.00 7.79
CA ILE A 87 4.17 -9.73 8.70
C ILE A 87 4.10 -8.24 9.07
N SER A 88 5.22 -7.66 9.49
CA SER A 88 5.32 -6.25 9.86
C SER A 88 5.20 -5.29 8.67
N ASN A 89 5.39 -5.77 7.44
CA ASN A 89 5.20 -4.94 6.23
C ASN A 89 3.74 -4.56 6.06
N MET A 90 2.82 -5.49 6.32
CA MET A 90 1.38 -5.28 6.13
C MET A 90 0.70 -4.51 7.27
N CYS A 91 1.48 -3.90 8.17
CA CYS A 91 0.98 -3.11 9.30
C CYS A 91 -0.09 -2.07 8.91
N PRO A 92 0.12 -1.23 7.87
CA PRO A 92 -0.91 -0.31 7.41
C PRO A 92 -2.17 -1.00 6.87
N GLU A 93 -2.04 -2.22 6.33
CA GLU A 93 -3.16 -2.98 5.77
C GLU A 93 -4.08 -3.54 6.86
N TYR A 94 -3.58 -3.78 8.08
CA TYR A 94 -4.43 -4.08 9.25
C TYR A 94 -4.66 -2.92 10.23
N GLY A 95 -4.01 -1.78 10.00
CA GLY A 95 -4.35 -0.48 10.60
C GLY A 95 -3.52 -0.09 11.82
N ALA A 96 -2.65 -0.98 12.31
CA ALA A 96 -1.78 -0.66 13.45
C ALA A 96 -0.78 0.46 13.10
N THR A 97 -0.24 1.11 14.12
CA THR A 97 0.86 2.08 13.95
C THR A 97 2.19 1.34 13.77
N ALA A 98 2.43 0.30 14.57
CA ALA A 98 3.63 -0.53 14.52
C ALA A 98 3.26 -2.01 14.71
N ALA A 99 4.10 -2.89 14.19
CA ALA A 99 3.94 -4.35 14.22
C ALA A 99 5.26 -5.00 14.62
N PHE A 100 5.54 -4.97 15.92
CA PHE A 100 6.86 -5.11 16.51
C PHE A 100 7.23 -6.55 16.84
N PHE A 101 8.46 -6.93 16.45
CA PHE A 101 9.11 -8.17 16.88
C PHE A 101 10.39 -7.79 17.61
N PRO A 102 10.42 -7.80 18.96
CA PRO A 102 11.64 -7.57 19.73
C PRO A 102 12.86 -8.36 19.24
N VAL A 103 14.05 -7.75 19.37
CA VAL A 103 15.31 -8.34 18.92
C VAL A 103 15.64 -9.60 19.72
N ASP A 104 15.85 -10.71 19.03
CA ASP A 104 16.23 -12.01 19.59
C ASP A 104 17.48 -12.57 18.92
N TYR A 105 17.82 -13.83 19.21
CA TYR A 105 18.95 -14.50 18.60
C TYR A 105 18.82 -14.69 17.07
N ILE A 106 17.61 -14.90 16.54
CA ILE A 106 17.36 -14.97 15.09
C ILE A 106 17.66 -13.64 14.41
N SER A 107 17.39 -12.52 15.09
CA SER A 107 17.74 -11.18 14.63
C SER A 107 19.25 -10.99 14.51
N ILE A 108 20.02 -11.43 15.51
CA ILE A 108 21.50 -11.37 15.46
C ILE A 108 22.06 -12.23 14.32
N LYS A 109 21.54 -13.46 14.15
CA LYS A 109 21.92 -14.34 13.04
C LYS A 109 21.67 -13.71 11.67
N TYR A 110 20.56 -13.00 11.51
CA TYR A 110 20.27 -12.28 10.27
C TYR A 110 21.24 -11.11 10.02
N LEU A 111 21.59 -10.35 11.06
CA LEU A 111 22.58 -9.28 10.93
C LEU A 111 23.96 -9.85 10.51
N GLU A 112 24.35 -10.99 11.07
CA GLU A 112 25.54 -11.73 10.65
C GLU A 112 25.44 -12.22 9.19
N GLN A 113 24.33 -12.87 8.83
CA GLN A 113 24.06 -13.35 7.47
C GLN A 113 24.09 -12.23 6.42
N THR A 114 23.68 -11.02 6.80
CA THR A 114 23.71 -9.83 5.93
C THR A 114 25.05 -9.09 5.95
N GLY A 115 26.09 -9.70 6.53
CA GLY A 115 27.46 -9.22 6.48
C GLY A 115 27.75 -8.00 7.35
N ARG A 116 26.97 -7.77 8.43
CA ARG A 116 27.27 -6.71 9.39
C ARG A 116 28.59 -6.97 10.10
N ASP A 117 29.24 -5.88 10.48
CA ASP A 117 30.53 -5.89 11.15
C ASP A 117 30.49 -6.69 12.47
N PRO A 118 31.41 -7.65 12.69
CA PRO A 118 31.46 -8.45 13.92
C PRO A 118 31.55 -7.63 15.21
N GLU A 119 32.30 -6.52 15.23
CA GLU A 119 32.40 -5.64 16.39
C GLU A 119 31.03 -5.01 16.70
N LYS A 120 30.29 -4.64 15.65
CA LYS A 120 28.93 -4.12 15.79
C LYS A 120 27.96 -5.16 16.32
N LEU A 121 28.02 -6.38 15.82
CA LEU A 121 27.18 -7.48 16.31
C LEU A 121 27.40 -7.72 17.81
N GLN A 122 28.66 -7.68 18.25
CA GLN A 122 29.01 -7.87 19.65
C GLN A 122 28.38 -6.80 20.55
N TYR A 123 28.60 -5.51 20.26
CA TYR A 123 28.04 -4.46 21.11
C TYR A 123 26.51 -4.38 21.01
N ILE A 124 25.89 -4.71 19.86
CA ILE A 124 24.42 -4.73 19.73
C ILE A 124 23.82 -5.73 20.71
N SER A 125 24.34 -6.96 20.74
CA SER A 125 23.87 -8.01 21.65
C SER A 125 24.13 -7.65 23.10
N GLN A 126 25.33 -7.15 23.42
CA GLN A 126 25.68 -6.72 24.79
C GLN A 126 24.80 -5.58 25.28
N TYR A 127 24.61 -4.54 24.45
CA TYR A 127 23.78 -3.39 24.76
C TYR A 127 22.33 -3.80 25.02
N LEU A 128 21.71 -4.54 24.11
CA LEU A 128 20.31 -4.95 24.24
C LEU A 128 20.08 -5.83 25.47
N LYS A 129 21.03 -6.70 25.83
CA LYS A 129 20.97 -7.46 27.08
C LYS A 129 21.10 -6.57 28.31
N ALA A 130 22.06 -5.63 28.30
CA ALA A 130 22.29 -4.71 29.41
C ALA A 130 21.09 -3.78 29.69
N VAL A 131 20.34 -3.38 28.65
CA VAL A 131 19.14 -2.55 28.77
C VAL A 131 17.83 -3.37 28.79
N SER A 132 17.91 -4.70 28.91
CA SER A 132 16.73 -5.60 28.96
C SER A 132 15.78 -5.49 27.76
N MET A 133 16.34 -5.30 26.55
CA MET A 133 15.64 -5.28 25.27
C MET A 133 16.05 -6.44 24.34
N PHE A 134 16.73 -7.45 24.86
CA PHE A 134 17.06 -8.68 24.15
C PHE A 134 16.07 -9.79 24.54
N ARG A 135 15.33 -10.30 23.56
CA ARG A 135 14.17 -11.17 23.75
C ARG A 135 14.54 -12.64 23.65
N ASP A 136 13.98 -13.43 24.56
CA ASP A 136 13.80 -14.86 24.38
C ASP A 136 12.30 -15.17 24.25
N TYR A 137 11.86 -15.56 23.05
CA TYR A 137 10.46 -15.90 22.79
C TYR A 137 10.03 -17.26 23.35
N SER A 138 10.98 -18.07 23.81
CA SER A 138 10.69 -19.34 24.50
C SER A 138 10.49 -19.17 26.00
N ASP A 139 10.95 -18.05 26.56
CA ASP A 139 10.82 -17.72 27.97
C ASP A 139 9.57 -16.87 28.23
N ALA A 140 8.47 -17.54 28.59
CA ALA A 140 7.20 -16.88 28.90
C ALA A 140 7.30 -15.95 30.13
N SER A 141 8.31 -16.11 31.01
CA SER A 141 8.50 -15.22 32.15
C SER A 141 8.94 -13.80 31.75
N GLN A 142 9.46 -13.65 30.53
CA GLN A 142 9.77 -12.33 29.98
C GLN A 142 8.56 -11.68 29.31
N ASP A 143 7.45 -12.40 29.03
CA ASP A 143 6.31 -11.88 28.25
C ASP A 143 5.79 -10.56 28.86
N PRO A 144 5.69 -9.46 28.07
CA PRO A 144 5.16 -8.20 28.57
C PRO A 144 3.69 -8.30 29.00
N GLU A 145 3.28 -7.39 29.87
CA GLU A 145 1.86 -7.17 30.17
C GLU A 145 1.23 -6.32 29.06
N PHE A 146 0.51 -6.98 28.15
CA PHE A 146 -0.17 -6.33 27.03
C PHE A 146 -1.57 -5.84 27.42
N THR A 147 -2.09 -4.83 26.71
CA THR A 147 -3.45 -4.32 26.92
C THR A 147 -4.52 -5.40 26.67
N GLN A 148 -4.30 -6.20 25.63
CA GLN A 148 -5.07 -7.41 25.34
C GLN A 148 -4.17 -8.37 24.56
N VAL A 149 -4.46 -9.67 24.66
CA VAL A 149 -3.77 -10.73 23.92
C VAL A 149 -4.72 -11.35 22.90
N VAL A 150 -4.24 -11.51 21.68
CA VAL A 150 -4.90 -12.27 20.61
C VAL A 150 -3.94 -13.35 20.13
N GLU A 151 -4.46 -14.48 19.67
CA GLU A 151 -3.64 -15.67 19.39
C GLU A 151 -3.80 -16.15 17.94
N LEU A 152 -2.75 -16.77 17.42
CA LEU A 152 -2.76 -17.51 16.16
C LEU A 152 -1.93 -18.80 16.31
N ASP A 153 -2.58 -19.94 16.12
CA ASP A 153 -1.88 -21.21 15.92
C ASP A 153 -1.50 -21.35 14.43
N LEU A 154 -0.20 -21.41 14.15
CA LEU A 154 0.35 -21.57 12.81
C LEU A 154 -0.10 -22.88 12.13
N GLY A 155 -0.49 -23.91 12.89
CA GLY A 155 -1.04 -25.15 12.37
C GLY A 155 -2.41 -24.98 11.70
N THR A 156 -3.12 -23.89 11.99
CA THR A 156 -4.43 -23.56 11.38
C THR A 156 -4.30 -22.76 10.08
N VAL A 157 -3.09 -22.32 9.73
CA VAL A 157 -2.87 -21.55 8.50
C VAL A 157 -2.95 -22.49 7.30
N GLU A 158 -3.70 -22.06 6.29
CA GLU A 158 -3.88 -22.75 5.01
C GLU A 158 -3.28 -21.90 3.88
N PRO A 159 -2.86 -22.49 2.75
CA PRO A 159 -2.46 -21.73 1.57
C PRO A 159 -3.62 -20.83 1.11
N CYS A 160 -3.35 -19.56 0.85
CA CYS A 160 -4.40 -18.60 0.57
C CYS A 160 -3.98 -17.48 -0.39
N CYS A 161 -4.98 -16.76 -0.88
CA CYS A 161 -4.83 -15.49 -1.55
C CYS A 161 -5.69 -14.44 -0.84
N SER A 162 -5.50 -13.16 -1.15
CA SER A 162 -6.43 -12.10 -0.71
C SER A 162 -6.96 -11.31 -1.89
N GLY A 163 -8.27 -11.17 -1.99
CA GLY A 163 -8.92 -10.45 -3.09
C GLY A 163 -10.43 -10.68 -3.22
N PRO A 164 -11.05 -10.14 -4.29
CA PRO A 164 -10.40 -9.53 -5.46
C PRO A 164 -10.07 -8.04 -5.33
N LYS A 165 -10.46 -7.37 -4.23
CA LYS A 165 -10.38 -5.89 -4.13
C LYS A 165 -9.83 -5.33 -2.82
N ARG A 166 -9.59 -6.15 -1.78
CA ARG A 166 -8.96 -5.69 -0.53
C ARG A 166 -7.94 -6.69 0.04
N PRO A 167 -6.92 -6.23 0.79
CA PRO A 167 -5.91 -7.10 1.38
C PRO A 167 -6.43 -8.05 2.47
N GLN A 168 -7.45 -7.65 3.21
CA GLN A 168 -8.06 -8.45 4.28
C GLN A 168 -9.10 -9.47 3.78
N ASP A 169 -9.44 -9.45 2.49
CA ASP A 169 -10.38 -10.41 1.88
C ASP A 169 -9.68 -11.74 1.58
N LYS A 170 -9.20 -12.44 2.62
CA LYS A 170 -8.55 -13.75 2.52
C LYS A 170 -9.52 -14.78 1.92
N VAL A 171 -9.04 -15.53 0.94
CA VAL A 171 -9.70 -16.66 0.29
C VAL A 171 -8.74 -17.85 0.34
N SER A 172 -9.19 -18.97 0.90
CA SER A 172 -8.42 -20.23 0.88
C SER A 172 -8.13 -20.64 -0.56
N MET A 173 -6.97 -21.23 -0.83
CA MET A 173 -6.61 -21.72 -2.15
C MET A 173 -7.66 -22.71 -2.70
N CYS A 174 -8.21 -23.57 -1.85
CA CYS A 174 -9.25 -24.53 -2.22
C CYS A 174 -10.60 -23.86 -2.58
N ASP A 175 -10.86 -22.65 -2.07
CA ASP A 175 -12.10 -21.90 -2.31
C ASP A 175 -11.99 -20.86 -3.43
N MET A 176 -10.80 -20.64 -4.00
CA MET A 176 -10.54 -19.57 -4.97
C MET A 176 -11.50 -19.57 -6.17
N ARG A 177 -11.72 -20.74 -6.77
CA ARG A 177 -12.69 -20.90 -7.88
C ARG A 177 -14.10 -20.53 -7.45
N LYS A 178 -14.58 -21.13 -6.35
CA LYS A 178 -15.93 -20.95 -5.82
C LYS A 178 -16.20 -19.49 -5.43
N ASP A 179 -15.26 -18.87 -4.73
CA ASP A 179 -15.35 -17.48 -4.30
C ASP A 179 -15.41 -16.52 -5.48
N PHE A 180 -14.56 -16.72 -6.50
CA PHE A 180 -14.57 -15.88 -7.69
C PHE A 180 -15.86 -16.03 -8.48
N GLU A 181 -16.35 -17.25 -8.67
CA GLU A 181 -17.62 -17.51 -9.36
C GLU A 181 -18.82 -16.88 -8.61
N ALA A 182 -18.82 -16.93 -7.27
CA ALA A 182 -19.79 -16.19 -6.46
C ALA A 182 -19.66 -14.66 -6.63
N CYS A 183 -18.42 -14.14 -6.71
CA CYS A 183 -18.16 -12.73 -6.94
C CYS A 183 -18.67 -12.24 -8.31
N LEU A 184 -18.76 -13.10 -9.34
CA LEU A 184 -19.25 -12.68 -10.66
C LEU A 184 -20.68 -12.13 -10.59
N GLY A 185 -21.60 -12.86 -9.98
CA GLY A 185 -23.02 -12.48 -9.90
C GLY A 185 -23.36 -11.51 -8.76
N ALA A 186 -22.53 -11.43 -7.71
CA ALA A 186 -22.82 -10.59 -6.56
C ALA A 186 -22.87 -9.10 -6.90
N LYS A 187 -23.71 -8.34 -6.17
CA LYS A 187 -23.89 -6.88 -6.33
C LYS A 187 -22.53 -6.17 -6.29
N GLN A 188 -22.36 -5.16 -7.13
CA GLN A 188 -21.09 -4.44 -7.24
C GLN A 188 -20.60 -3.97 -5.86
N GLY A 189 -19.40 -4.41 -5.49
CA GLY A 189 -18.81 -4.17 -4.18
C GLY A 189 -17.42 -4.79 -4.08
N PHE A 190 -16.91 -4.99 -2.87
CA PHE A 190 -15.59 -5.63 -2.66
C PHE A 190 -15.55 -7.09 -3.11
N LYS A 191 -16.66 -7.82 -2.92
CA LYS A 191 -16.86 -9.23 -3.29
C LYS A 191 -17.93 -9.41 -4.37
N GLY A 192 -18.03 -8.46 -5.30
CA GLY A 192 -19.05 -8.50 -6.34
C GLY A 192 -18.71 -7.67 -7.59
N PHE A 193 -18.94 -8.26 -8.75
CA PHE A 193 -18.70 -7.68 -10.06
C PHE A 193 -19.98 -7.32 -10.83
N GLN A 194 -21.14 -7.83 -10.38
CA GLN A 194 -22.46 -7.59 -10.98
C GLN A 194 -22.52 -7.97 -12.47
N VAL A 195 -21.96 -9.13 -12.81
CA VAL A 195 -22.04 -9.75 -14.14
C VAL A 195 -23.31 -10.61 -14.19
N ALA A 196 -24.13 -10.43 -15.24
CA ALA A 196 -25.34 -11.22 -15.42
C ALA A 196 -25.01 -12.74 -15.50
N PRO A 197 -25.82 -13.62 -14.87
CA PRO A 197 -25.54 -15.07 -14.84
C PRO A 197 -25.29 -15.70 -16.21
N ALA A 198 -26.03 -15.27 -17.24
CA ALA A 198 -25.86 -15.75 -18.62
C ALA A 198 -24.46 -15.46 -19.22
N GLN A 199 -23.72 -14.49 -18.66
CA GLN A 199 -22.39 -14.09 -19.12
C GLN A 199 -21.25 -14.71 -18.29
N HIS A 200 -21.52 -15.49 -17.24
CA HIS A 200 -20.46 -16.04 -16.37
C HIS A 200 -19.47 -16.95 -17.10
N ASN A 201 -19.90 -17.56 -18.20
CA ASN A 201 -19.09 -18.41 -19.08
C ASN A 201 -18.67 -17.70 -20.37
N ALA A 202 -18.80 -16.36 -20.44
CA ALA A 202 -18.34 -15.60 -21.60
C ALA A 202 -16.85 -15.84 -21.85
N SER A 203 -16.52 -16.00 -23.14
CA SER A 203 -15.18 -16.31 -23.61
C SER A 203 -14.95 -15.63 -24.96
N VAL A 204 -13.83 -14.92 -25.10
CA VAL A 204 -13.47 -14.17 -26.30
C VAL A 204 -12.17 -14.71 -26.87
N SER A 205 -12.22 -15.08 -28.14
CA SER A 205 -11.07 -15.55 -28.90
C SER A 205 -10.26 -14.37 -29.45
N PHE A 206 -8.94 -14.44 -29.38
CA PHE A 206 -8.03 -13.39 -29.88
C PHE A 206 -6.73 -13.98 -30.41
N LYS A 207 -6.02 -13.23 -31.25
CA LYS A 207 -4.71 -13.63 -31.78
C LYS A 207 -3.58 -12.94 -31.03
N HIS A 208 -2.53 -13.68 -30.71
CA HIS A 208 -1.31 -13.15 -30.11
C HIS A 208 -0.11 -13.98 -30.57
N GLY A 209 0.96 -13.33 -31.05
CA GLY A 209 2.17 -14.04 -31.48
C GLY A 209 1.95 -15.09 -32.57
N GLY A 210 0.96 -14.89 -33.46
CA GLY A 210 0.61 -15.84 -34.52
C GLY A 210 -0.27 -17.03 -34.11
N ALA A 211 -0.57 -17.19 -32.81
CA ALA A 211 -1.45 -18.24 -32.29
C ALA A 211 -2.81 -17.68 -31.83
N GLN A 212 -3.82 -18.55 -31.84
CA GLN A 212 -5.17 -18.24 -31.37
C GLN A 212 -5.28 -18.64 -29.89
N TYR A 213 -5.78 -17.72 -29.06
CA TYR A 213 -6.05 -17.93 -27.64
C TYR A 213 -7.48 -17.52 -27.30
N SER A 214 -7.92 -17.86 -26.08
CA SER A 214 -9.23 -17.46 -25.55
C SER A 214 -9.09 -16.90 -24.14
N LEU A 215 -9.75 -15.77 -23.86
CA LEU A 215 -9.91 -15.22 -22.52
C LEU A 215 -11.34 -15.42 -22.04
N SER A 216 -11.48 -15.73 -20.76
CA SER A 216 -12.75 -15.82 -20.06
C SER A 216 -12.69 -15.07 -18.73
N HIS A 217 -13.83 -14.93 -18.05
CA HIS A 217 -13.85 -14.45 -16.67
C HIS A 217 -12.91 -15.29 -15.80
N GLY A 218 -12.01 -14.64 -15.06
CA GLY A 218 -11.03 -15.31 -14.20
C GLY A 218 -9.67 -15.59 -14.86
N SER A 219 -9.53 -15.30 -16.16
CA SER A 219 -8.26 -15.45 -16.86
C SER A 219 -7.19 -14.52 -16.28
N VAL A 220 -6.01 -15.08 -16.03
CA VAL A 220 -4.84 -14.35 -15.54
C VAL A 220 -4.20 -13.63 -16.72
N VAL A 221 -4.07 -12.30 -16.62
CA VAL A 221 -3.42 -11.46 -17.64
C VAL A 221 -2.19 -10.73 -17.11
N ILE A 222 -2.06 -10.62 -15.78
CA ILE A 222 -0.88 -10.14 -15.08
C ILE A 222 -0.49 -11.15 -14.02
N ALA A 223 0.78 -11.56 -14.01
CA ALA A 223 1.37 -12.38 -12.96
C ALA A 223 2.71 -11.77 -12.53
N ALA A 224 2.73 -11.07 -11.41
CA ALA A 224 3.88 -10.26 -11.01
C ALA A 224 4.48 -10.70 -9.67
N ILE A 225 5.71 -11.20 -9.70
CA ILE A 225 6.54 -11.33 -8.49
C ILE A 225 7.16 -9.95 -8.23
N THR A 226 6.60 -9.24 -7.28
CA THR A 226 6.87 -7.82 -7.01
C THR A 226 6.82 -7.56 -5.50
N SER A 227 7.14 -6.33 -5.10
CA SER A 227 7.01 -5.80 -3.73
C SER A 227 8.10 -6.26 -2.76
N CYS A 228 8.63 -5.28 -2.02
CA CYS A 228 9.50 -5.51 -0.88
C CYS A 228 8.89 -6.45 0.17
N THR A 229 7.55 -6.56 0.25
CA THR A 229 6.83 -7.49 1.13
C THR A 229 7.35 -8.93 1.00
N ASN A 230 7.51 -9.43 -0.22
CA ASN A 230 7.89 -10.82 -0.47
C ASN A 230 9.26 -10.95 -1.13
N THR A 231 9.72 -9.96 -1.93
CA THR A 231 11.03 -10.07 -2.60
C THR A 231 12.21 -9.96 -1.63
N SER A 232 11.97 -9.49 -0.40
CA SER A 232 12.99 -9.46 0.66
C SER A 232 13.10 -10.79 1.40
N ASN A 233 12.25 -11.77 1.07
CA ASN A 233 12.17 -13.06 1.72
C ASN A 233 12.72 -14.16 0.81
N PRO A 234 13.96 -14.65 1.06
CA PRO A 234 14.58 -15.67 0.23
C PRO A 234 13.79 -16.97 0.19
N SER A 235 13.09 -17.36 1.26
CA SER A 235 12.34 -18.61 1.29
C SER A 235 11.26 -18.65 0.20
N VAL A 236 10.48 -17.58 0.02
CA VAL A 236 9.45 -17.55 -1.03
C VAL A 236 10.01 -17.25 -2.41
N MET A 237 11.14 -16.55 -2.52
CA MET A 237 11.79 -16.28 -3.80
C MET A 237 12.49 -17.52 -4.37
N LEU A 238 13.23 -18.25 -3.54
CA LEU A 238 13.82 -19.55 -3.88
C LEU A 238 12.72 -20.60 -4.06
N GLY A 239 11.67 -20.59 -3.24
CA GLY A 239 10.49 -21.43 -3.46
C GLY A 239 9.86 -21.20 -4.84
N ALA A 240 9.75 -19.95 -5.30
CA ALA A 240 9.26 -19.64 -6.64
C ALA A 240 10.21 -20.16 -7.72
N GLY A 241 11.52 -19.98 -7.55
CA GLY A 241 12.53 -20.51 -8.48
C GLY A 241 12.55 -22.04 -8.55
N LEU A 242 12.43 -22.73 -7.41
CA LEU A 242 12.36 -24.20 -7.35
C LEU A 242 11.07 -24.73 -7.98
N LEU A 243 9.93 -24.07 -7.74
CA LEU A 243 8.68 -24.40 -8.43
C LEU A 243 8.83 -24.21 -9.94
N ALA A 244 9.44 -23.11 -10.39
CA ALA A 244 9.70 -22.87 -11.81
C ALA A 244 10.58 -23.97 -12.41
N LYS A 245 11.64 -24.39 -11.72
CA LYS A 245 12.50 -25.49 -12.14
C LYS A 245 11.71 -26.80 -12.29
N LYS A 246 10.98 -27.21 -11.25
CA LYS A 246 10.16 -28.44 -11.29
C LYS A 246 9.09 -28.38 -12.39
N ALA A 247 8.45 -27.24 -12.59
CA ALA A 247 7.43 -27.05 -13.63
C ALA A 247 8.01 -27.16 -15.04
N VAL A 248 9.15 -26.51 -15.31
CA VAL A 248 9.83 -26.59 -16.61
C VAL A 248 10.34 -28.00 -16.89
N GLU A 249 10.97 -28.65 -15.91
CA GLU A 249 11.42 -30.05 -16.03
C GLU A 249 10.23 -31.02 -16.24
N ALA A 250 9.06 -30.68 -15.69
CA ALA A 250 7.81 -31.41 -15.94
C ALA A 250 7.17 -31.09 -17.31
N GLY A 251 7.71 -30.14 -18.09
CA GLY A 251 7.22 -29.77 -19.42
C GLY A 251 6.08 -28.74 -19.43
N LEU A 252 5.90 -27.99 -18.33
CA LEU A 252 4.90 -26.92 -18.24
C LEU A 252 5.45 -25.59 -18.78
N SER A 253 4.56 -24.72 -19.24
CA SER A 253 4.89 -23.38 -19.72
C SER A 253 3.79 -22.37 -19.37
N VAL A 254 4.11 -21.08 -19.46
CA VAL A 254 3.14 -19.98 -19.30
C VAL A 254 2.69 -19.49 -20.68
N LYS A 255 1.40 -19.18 -20.83
CA LYS A 255 0.86 -18.64 -22.08
C LYS A 255 1.51 -17.27 -22.39
N PRO A 256 2.01 -17.05 -23.62
CA PRO A 256 2.88 -15.91 -23.94
C PRO A 256 2.19 -14.53 -23.89
N TYR A 257 0.85 -14.49 -23.90
CA TYR A 257 0.10 -13.24 -23.76
C TYR A 257 0.01 -12.75 -22.30
N ILE A 258 0.36 -13.60 -21.33
CA ILE A 258 0.30 -13.25 -19.90
C ILE A 258 1.49 -12.34 -19.60
N LYS A 259 1.22 -11.19 -18.99
CA LYS A 259 2.27 -10.28 -18.57
C LYS A 259 2.91 -10.76 -17.27
N THR A 260 3.94 -11.60 -17.41
CA THR A 260 4.79 -12.05 -16.32
C THR A 260 5.88 -11.01 -16.02
N SER A 261 6.30 -10.93 -14.75
CA SER A 261 7.38 -10.02 -14.35
C SER A 261 8.00 -10.41 -13.01
N LEU A 262 9.31 -10.23 -12.89
CA LEU A 262 10.05 -10.27 -11.63
C LEU A 262 10.65 -8.89 -11.34
N SER A 263 10.26 -8.27 -10.22
CA SER A 263 10.71 -6.94 -9.79
C SER A 263 11.32 -6.99 -8.39
N PRO A 264 12.59 -7.38 -8.26
CA PRO A 264 13.24 -7.55 -6.96
C PRO A 264 13.46 -6.22 -6.22
N GLY A 265 13.44 -6.27 -4.89
CA GLY A 265 13.77 -5.11 -4.04
C GLY A 265 15.27 -4.78 -3.97
N SER A 266 16.14 -5.73 -4.34
CA SER A 266 17.60 -5.60 -4.28
C SER A 266 18.27 -6.54 -5.29
N GLY A 267 19.50 -6.18 -5.71
CA GLY A 267 20.34 -7.03 -6.55
C GLY A 267 20.70 -8.38 -5.90
N VAL A 268 20.69 -8.47 -4.56
CA VAL A 268 20.97 -9.72 -3.83
C VAL A 268 20.01 -10.84 -4.24
N VAL A 269 18.75 -10.49 -4.53
CA VAL A 269 17.73 -11.44 -4.99
C VAL A 269 18.11 -12.08 -6.30
N THR A 270 18.49 -11.27 -7.28
CA THR A 270 18.94 -11.77 -8.57
C THR A 270 20.23 -12.59 -8.43
N TYR A 271 21.11 -12.21 -7.49
CA TYR A 271 22.35 -12.92 -7.23
C TYR A 271 22.07 -14.36 -6.78
N TYR A 272 21.34 -14.58 -5.68
CA TYR A 272 21.09 -15.95 -5.19
C TYR A 272 20.20 -16.76 -6.14
N LEU A 273 19.31 -16.13 -6.93
CA LEU A 273 18.52 -16.83 -7.94
C LEU A 273 19.38 -17.35 -9.10
N LYS A 274 20.43 -16.60 -9.47
CA LYS A 274 21.41 -17.03 -10.47
C LYS A 274 22.32 -18.13 -9.93
N GLU A 275 22.92 -17.94 -8.75
CA GLU A 275 23.86 -18.89 -8.16
C GLU A 275 23.21 -20.24 -7.82
N SER A 276 21.95 -20.23 -7.36
CA SER A 276 21.20 -21.49 -7.15
C SER A 276 20.73 -22.16 -8.45
N GLY A 277 20.98 -21.54 -9.62
CA GLY A 277 20.63 -22.07 -10.93
C GLY A 277 19.14 -21.98 -11.29
N VAL A 278 18.31 -21.30 -10.48
CA VAL A 278 16.85 -21.24 -10.71
C VAL A 278 16.40 -20.08 -11.62
N MET A 279 17.23 -19.05 -11.81
CA MET A 279 16.88 -17.86 -12.60
C MET A 279 16.59 -18.18 -14.08
N SER A 280 17.28 -19.15 -14.68
CA SER A 280 17.05 -19.58 -16.06
C SER A 280 15.64 -20.17 -16.23
N TYR A 281 15.19 -20.99 -15.28
CA TYR A 281 13.85 -21.58 -15.28
C TYR A 281 12.76 -20.52 -15.05
N LEU A 282 13.00 -19.55 -14.16
CA LEU A 282 12.11 -18.40 -14.01
C LEU A 282 11.96 -17.62 -15.33
N SER A 283 13.08 -17.39 -16.03
CA SER A 283 13.09 -16.68 -17.31
C SER A 283 12.35 -17.46 -18.41
N GLN A 284 12.47 -18.79 -18.45
CA GLN A 284 11.69 -19.64 -19.39
C GLN A 284 10.18 -19.55 -19.17
N LEU A 285 9.73 -19.32 -17.94
CA LEU A 285 8.32 -19.04 -17.61
C LEU A 285 7.94 -17.55 -17.77
N GLY A 286 8.85 -16.72 -18.29
CA GLY A 286 8.66 -15.28 -18.53
C GLY A 286 8.90 -14.38 -17.31
N PHE A 287 9.37 -14.92 -16.18
CA PHE A 287 9.72 -14.14 -14.98
C PHE A 287 11.14 -13.59 -15.05
N GLU A 288 11.40 -12.77 -16.06
CA GLU A 288 12.65 -12.03 -16.18
C GLU A 288 12.70 -10.84 -15.20
N VAL A 289 13.90 -10.44 -14.82
CA VAL A 289 14.12 -9.23 -14.00
C VAL A 289 13.84 -8.00 -14.86
N VAL A 290 12.70 -7.36 -14.63
CA VAL A 290 12.26 -6.18 -15.39
C VAL A 290 12.68 -4.85 -14.75
N GLY A 291 13.18 -4.89 -13.52
CA GLY A 291 13.70 -3.72 -12.81
C GLY A 291 13.78 -3.92 -11.29
N TYR A 292 14.63 -3.11 -10.66
CA TYR A 292 14.77 -3.06 -9.20
C TYR A 292 13.96 -1.88 -8.65
N GLY A 293 12.77 -2.14 -8.12
CA GLY A 293 11.88 -1.10 -7.63
C GLY A 293 10.45 -1.57 -7.41
N CYS A 294 9.56 -0.65 -7.07
CA CYS A 294 8.19 -1.00 -6.70
C CYS A 294 7.35 -1.58 -7.84
N MET A 295 7.52 -1.08 -9.07
CA MET A 295 6.87 -1.60 -10.29
C MET A 295 5.36 -1.87 -10.10
N THR A 296 4.88 -3.07 -10.44
CA THR A 296 3.47 -3.49 -10.35
C THR A 296 2.85 -3.28 -8.96
N CYS A 297 3.63 -3.38 -7.87
CA CYS A 297 3.12 -3.20 -6.50
C CYS A 297 2.48 -1.81 -6.26
N ILE A 298 2.92 -0.78 -6.99
CA ILE A 298 2.37 0.58 -6.86
C ILE A 298 1.47 0.97 -8.03
N GLY A 299 1.17 0.03 -8.94
CA GLY A 299 0.42 0.29 -10.16
C GLY A 299 1.27 0.67 -11.37
N ASN A 300 2.61 0.66 -11.26
CA ASN A 300 3.50 0.83 -12.41
C ASN A 300 3.63 -0.51 -13.16
N SER A 301 2.49 -1.05 -13.58
CA SER A 301 2.37 -2.35 -14.24
C SER A 301 2.65 -2.28 -15.73
N GLY A 302 2.67 -1.09 -16.34
CA GLY A 302 2.87 -0.88 -17.78
C GLY A 302 1.74 -1.44 -18.65
N PRO A 303 1.84 -1.38 -19.98
CA PRO A 303 0.75 -1.79 -20.88
C PRO A 303 0.58 -3.32 -20.94
N LEU A 304 -0.66 -3.79 -21.08
CA LEU A 304 -0.96 -5.14 -21.56
C LEU A 304 -0.88 -5.19 -23.10
N PRO A 305 -0.70 -6.38 -23.72
CA PRO A 305 -0.84 -6.52 -25.16
C PRO A 305 -2.19 -5.98 -25.66
N GLU A 306 -2.19 -5.26 -26.78
CA GLU A 306 -3.41 -4.62 -27.32
C GLU A 306 -4.52 -5.64 -27.57
N SER A 307 -4.17 -6.78 -28.18
CA SER A 307 -5.08 -7.90 -28.43
C SER A 307 -5.74 -8.45 -27.16
N VAL A 308 -5.05 -8.41 -26.02
CA VAL A 308 -5.61 -8.82 -24.72
C VAL A 308 -6.57 -7.77 -24.20
N VAL A 309 -6.24 -6.48 -24.33
CA VAL A 309 -7.10 -5.37 -23.91
C VAL A 309 -8.39 -5.34 -24.73
N GLU A 310 -8.30 -5.52 -26.04
CA GLU A 310 -9.46 -5.65 -26.94
C GLU A 310 -10.36 -6.81 -26.51
N ALA A 311 -9.80 -8.00 -26.28
CA ALA A 311 -10.58 -9.15 -25.84
C ALA A 311 -11.27 -8.93 -24.47
N ILE A 312 -10.59 -8.29 -23.52
CA ILE A 312 -11.17 -7.94 -22.21
C ILE A 312 -12.34 -6.97 -22.38
N THR A 313 -12.17 -5.92 -23.18
CA THR A 313 -13.16 -4.86 -23.34
C THR A 313 -14.36 -5.30 -24.19
N GLN A 314 -14.12 -6.01 -25.29
CA GLN A 314 -15.19 -6.55 -26.15
C GLN A 314 -16.05 -7.59 -25.44
N GLY A 315 -15.44 -8.41 -24.59
CA GLY A 315 -16.15 -9.44 -23.82
C GLY A 315 -16.70 -8.99 -22.47
N ASP A 316 -16.50 -7.73 -22.07
CA ASP A 316 -16.72 -7.23 -20.70
C ASP A 316 -16.17 -8.19 -19.61
N LEU A 317 -14.97 -8.73 -19.86
CA LEU A 317 -14.41 -9.79 -19.04
C LEU A 317 -13.88 -9.25 -17.71
N VAL A 318 -14.05 -10.06 -16.66
CA VAL A 318 -13.40 -9.84 -15.36
C VAL A 318 -12.02 -10.49 -15.43
N ALA A 319 -11.06 -9.78 -16.02
CA ALA A 319 -9.67 -10.21 -16.10
C ALA A 319 -8.94 -10.02 -14.77
N VAL A 320 -7.96 -10.90 -14.53
CA VAL A 320 -7.31 -11.06 -13.23
C VAL A 320 -5.83 -10.67 -13.27
N GLY A 321 -5.40 -9.91 -12.26
CA GLY A 321 -4.00 -9.78 -11.88
C GLY A 321 -3.69 -10.58 -10.62
N ILE A 322 -2.64 -11.39 -10.64
CA ILE A 322 -2.09 -12.08 -9.46
C ILE A 322 -0.72 -11.47 -9.15
N LEU A 323 -0.47 -11.07 -7.90
CA LEU A 323 0.77 -10.41 -7.52
C LEU A 323 1.21 -10.70 -6.10
N SER A 324 2.52 -10.72 -5.85
CA SER A 324 3.09 -10.85 -4.50
C SER A 324 3.21 -9.52 -3.75
N GLY A 325 2.25 -8.62 -3.99
CA GLY A 325 2.17 -7.31 -3.33
C GLY A 325 1.46 -7.35 -1.97
N ASN A 326 1.16 -6.17 -1.44
CA ASN A 326 0.36 -5.99 -0.23
C ASN A 326 -0.98 -5.26 -0.47
N ARG A 327 -1.23 -4.76 -1.69
CA ARG A 327 -2.45 -4.00 -2.03
C ARG A 327 -3.01 -4.38 -3.39
N ASN A 328 -4.31 -4.57 -3.43
CA ASN A 328 -5.08 -5.06 -4.58
C ASN A 328 -6.38 -4.28 -4.82
N PHE A 329 -6.46 -3.03 -4.33
CA PHE A 329 -7.62 -2.16 -4.58
C PHE A 329 -7.92 -2.04 -6.07
N GLU A 330 -9.22 -2.01 -6.41
CA GLU A 330 -9.70 -1.91 -7.79
C GLU A 330 -9.09 -0.70 -8.51
N GLY A 331 -8.51 -0.91 -9.70
CA GLY A 331 -7.86 0.13 -10.50
C GLY A 331 -6.47 0.55 -10.03
N ARG A 332 -5.96 0.01 -8.91
CA ARG A 332 -4.59 0.30 -8.44
C ARG A 332 -3.52 -0.47 -9.22
N VAL A 333 -3.77 -1.75 -9.53
CA VAL A 333 -2.75 -2.63 -10.13
C VAL A 333 -2.62 -2.36 -11.62
N HIS A 334 -3.73 -2.44 -12.37
CA HIS A 334 -3.78 -2.11 -13.78
C HIS A 334 -5.22 -1.69 -14.15
N PRO A 335 -5.43 -0.75 -15.10
CA PRO A 335 -6.78 -0.29 -15.46
C PRO A 335 -7.71 -1.40 -15.99
N ASN A 336 -7.15 -2.41 -16.66
CA ASN A 336 -7.90 -3.51 -17.28
C ASN A 336 -8.03 -4.77 -16.38
N THR A 337 -7.58 -4.74 -15.12
CA THR A 337 -7.80 -5.85 -14.18
C THR A 337 -8.82 -5.47 -13.12
N ARG A 338 -10.05 -5.95 -13.30
CA ARG A 338 -11.17 -5.75 -12.34
C ARG A 338 -10.98 -6.55 -11.05
N ALA A 339 -10.26 -7.66 -11.13
CA ALA A 339 -9.95 -8.53 -10.00
C ALA A 339 -8.43 -8.60 -9.80
N ASN A 340 -7.97 -8.40 -8.56
CA ASN A 340 -6.55 -8.52 -8.22
C ASN A 340 -6.38 -9.32 -6.93
N TYR A 341 -5.48 -10.31 -6.96
CA TYR A 341 -5.24 -11.21 -5.84
C TYR A 341 -3.80 -11.11 -5.35
N LEU A 342 -3.65 -10.95 -4.04
CA LEU A 342 -2.36 -11.05 -3.36
C LEU A 342 -2.06 -12.52 -3.10
N ALA A 343 -0.88 -12.98 -3.48
CA ALA A 343 -0.48 -14.38 -3.32
C ALA A 343 1.03 -14.51 -3.12
N SER A 344 1.49 -15.64 -2.61
CA SER A 344 2.93 -15.91 -2.50
C SER A 344 3.60 -15.97 -3.89
N PRO A 345 4.89 -15.62 -4.02
CA PRO A 345 5.63 -15.75 -5.28
C PRO A 345 5.49 -17.13 -5.97
N PRO A 346 5.51 -18.28 -5.27
CA PRO A 346 5.22 -19.58 -5.90
C PRO A 346 3.78 -19.69 -6.45
N LEU A 347 2.76 -19.18 -5.72
CA LEU A 347 1.38 -19.16 -6.21
C LEU A 347 1.20 -18.23 -7.42
N VAL A 348 1.95 -17.13 -7.49
CA VAL A 348 1.96 -16.26 -8.69
C VAL A 348 2.38 -17.06 -9.93
N ILE A 349 3.40 -17.92 -9.81
CA ILE A 349 3.84 -18.80 -10.91
C ILE A 349 2.79 -19.87 -11.19
N ALA A 350 2.23 -20.53 -10.16
CA ALA A 350 1.19 -21.55 -10.34
C ALA A 350 -0.01 -21.02 -11.13
N TYR A 351 -0.51 -19.83 -10.78
CA TYR A 351 -1.61 -19.19 -11.51
C TYR A 351 -1.20 -18.66 -12.89
N ALA A 352 0.07 -18.30 -13.11
CA ALA A 352 0.56 -17.96 -14.44
C ALA A 352 0.56 -19.19 -15.36
N ILE A 353 0.98 -20.36 -14.87
CA ILE A 353 0.97 -21.62 -15.61
C ILE A 353 -0.48 -22.04 -15.92
N ALA A 354 -1.35 -22.07 -14.90
CA ALA A 354 -2.76 -22.40 -15.08
C ALA A 354 -3.48 -21.39 -16.02
N GLY A 355 -3.07 -20.12 -16.00
CA GLY A 355 -3.64 -19.04 -16.80
C GLY A 355 -5.04 -18.60 -16.37
N THR A 356 -5.55 -19.11 -15.24
CA THR A 356 -6.84 -18.77 -14.65
C THR A 356 -6.80 -18.97 -13.15
N ILE A 357 -7.57 -18.18 -12.40
CA ILE A 357 -7.80 -18.42 -10.97
C ILE A 357 -9.03 -19.30 -10.70
N ARG A 358 -9.79 -19.67 -11.75
CA ARG A 358 -10.92 -20.60 -11.68
C ARG A 358 -10.44 -22.05 -11.82
N ILE A 359 -9.48 -22.45 -10.98
CA ILE A 359 -8.90 -23.79 -10.96
C ILE A 359 -8.95 -24.32 -9.53
N ASP A 360 -9.30 -25.60 -9.38
CA ASP A 360 -9.13 -26.35 -8.14
C ASP A 360 -7.84 -27.17 -8.24
N PHE A 361 -6.75 -26.71 -7.64
CA PHE A 361 -5.43 -27.35 -7.76
C PHE A 361 -5.35 -28.77 -7.17
N GLU A 362 -6.33 -29.19 -6.36
CA GLU A 362 -6.41 -30.57 -5.85
C GLU A 362 -7.06 -31.52 -6.86
N LYS A 363 -7.96 -31.00 -7.71
CA LYS A 363 -8.77 -31.81 -8.64
C LYS A 363 -8.40 -31.64 -10.10
N GLU A 364 -7.74 -30.54 -10.45
CA GLU A 364 -7.43 -30.17 -11.82
C GLU A 364 -5.90 -30.03 -11.98
N PRO A 365 -5.31 -30.65 -13.02
CA PRO A 365 -3.87 -30.52 -13.26
C PRO A 365 -3.51 -29.10 -13.71
N LEU A 366 -2.29 -28.67 -13.38
CA LEU A 366 -1.70 -27.43 -13.91
C LEU A 366 -1.55 -27.47 -15.43
N GLY A 367 -1.31 -28.65 -15.97
CA GLY A 367 -1.18 -28.91 -17.39
C GLY A 367 -0.83 -30.36 -17.66
N VAL A 368 -0.81 -30.70 -18.95
CA VAL A 368 -0.42 -32.02 -19.44
C VAL A 368 0.91 -31.86 -20.17
N ASN A 369 1.89 -32.69 -19.82
CA ASN A 369 3.19 -32.62 -20.46
C ASN A 369 3.22 -33.31 -21.84
N ALA A 370 4.33 -33.19 -22.56
CA ALA A 370 4.49 -33.79 -23.89
C ALA A 370 4.34 -35.33 -23.93
N LYS A 371 4.42 -36.00 -22.77
CA LYS A 371 4.22 -37.45 -22.63
C LYS A 371 2.77 -37.83 -22.27
N GLY A 372 1.86 -36.86 -22.21
CA GLY A 372 0.46 -37.07 -21.82
C GLY A 372 0.24 -37.23 -20.32
N LYS A 373 1.26 -36.99 -19.47
CA LYS A 373 1.10 -37.06 -18.01
C LYS A 373 0.49 -35.75 -17.50
N GLU A 374 -0.59 -35.88 -16.73
CA GLU A 374 -1.16 -34.80 -15.93
C GLU A 374 -0.20 -34.41 -14.80
N ILE A 375 0.11 -33.12 -14.69
CA ILE A 375 0.99 -32.58 -13.65
C ILE A 375 0.14 -31.73 -12.70
N PHE A 376 0.07 -32.12 -11.44
CA PHE A 376 -0.65 -31.41 -10.41
C PHE A 376 0.26 -30.38 -9.71
N LEU A 377 -0.34 -29.41 -9.01
CA LEU A 377 0.45 -28.44 -8.24
C LEU A 377 1.33 -29.12 -7.19
N SER A 378 0.81 -30.17 -6.55
CA SER A 378 1.53 -30.99 -5.56
C SER A 378 2.79 -31.67 -6.14
N ASP A 379 2.81 -31.99 -7.43
CA ASP A 379 3.98 -32.62 -8.08
C ASP A 379 5.18 -31.66 -8.21
N VAL A 380 4.91 -30.36 -8.31
CA VAL A 380 5.92 -29.32 -8.59
C VAL A 380 6.13 -28.36 -7.43
N TRP A 381 5.34 -28.45 -6.36
CA TRP A 381 5.48 -27.60 -5.18
C TRP A 381 6.73 -27.99 -4.37
N PRO A 382 7.67 -27.06 -4.12
CA PRO A 382 8.85 -27.37 -3.32
C PRO A 382 8.49 -27.47 -1.84
N THR A 383 9.10 -28.43 -1.13
CA THR A 383 8.89 -28.54 0.31
C THR A 383 9.71 -27.48 1.06
N ARG A 384 9.30 -27.18 2.31
CA ARG A 384 10.03 -26.24 3.17
C ARG A 384 11.48 -26.68 3.40
N GLU A 385 11.74 -27.98 3.50
CA GLU A 385 13.08 -28.54 3.68
C GLU A 385 13.96 -28.32 2.43
N GLU A 386 13.41 -28.52 1.23
CA GLU A 386 14.10 -28.23 -0.04
C GLU A 386 14.47 -26.74 -0.13
N ILE A 387 13.53 -25.85 0.20
CA ILE A 387 13.75 -24.40 0.18
C ILE A 387 14.86 -24.01 1.17
N GLN A 388 14.78 -24.49 2.41
CA GLN A 388 15.76 -24.16 3.46
C GLN A 388 17.16 -24.67 3.12
N ALA A 389 17.29 -25.82 2.45
CA ALA A 389 18.59 -26.33 2.02
C ALA A 389 19.26 -25.37 1.02
N VAL A 390 18.51 -24.90 0.02
CA VAL A 390 18.99 -23.94 -0.97
C VAL A 390 19.26 -22.58 -0.33
N GLU A 391 18.40 -22.11 0.57
CA GLU A 391 18.58 -20.84 1.26
C GLU A 391 19.87 -20.81 2.10
N ARG A 392 20.13 -21.87 2.88
CA ARG A 392 21.37 -21.98 3.69
C ARG A 392 22.63 -21.99 2.82
N GLN A 393 22.56 -22.58 1.63
CA GLN A 393 23.71 -22.71 0.74
C GLN A 393 23.99 -21.43 -0.04
N TYR A 394 22.94 -20.76 -0.53
CA TYR A 394 23.07 -19.68 -1.52
C TYR A 394 22.77 -18.28 -0.97
N VAL A 395 22.33 -18.12 0.27
CA VAL A 395 22.11 -16.79 0.88
C VAL A 395 23.20 -16.52 1.92
N ILE A 396 24.35 -16.05 1.43
CA ILE A 396 25.59 -15.90 2.22
C ILE A 396 26.03 -14.42 2.37
N PRO A 397 26.76 -14.06 3.44
CA PRO A 397 27.22 -12.69 3.69
C PRO A 397 27.98 -12.03 2.55
N ALA A 398 28.79 -12.80 1.82
CA ALA A 398 29.60 -12.28 0.71
C ALA A 398 28.73 -11.62 -0.38
N MET A 399 27.54 -12.15 -0.66
CA MET A 399 26.61 -11.57 -1.64
C MET A 399 26.09 -10.20 -1.21
N PHE A 400 25.79 -10.03 0.09
CA PHE A 400 25.37 -8.74 0.62
C PHE A 400 26.50 -7.71 0.53
N LYS A 401 27.73 -8.09 0.91
CA LYS A 401 28.90 -7.22 0.79
C LYS A 401 29.10 -6.76 -0.65
N GLU A 402 29.13 -7.69 -1.60
CA GLU A 402 29.38 -7.34 -3.00
C GLU A 402 28.31 -6.40 -3.59
N VAL A 403 27.03 -6.67 -3.32
CA VAL A 403 25.95 -5.82 -3.85
C VAL A 403 25.97 -4.43 -3.21
N TYR A 404 26.20 -4.32 -1.91
CA TYR A 404 26.09 -3.05 -1.19
C TYR A 404 27.38 -2.22 -1.19
N GLU A 405 28.57 -2.80 -1.35
CA GLU A 405 29.83 -2.05 -1.49
C GLU A 405 29.84 -1.11 -2.69
N LYS A 406 29.11 -1.47 -3.76
CA LYS A 406 29.08 -0.71 -5.01
C LYS A 406 27.86 0.21 -5.12
N ILE A 407 26.91 0.19 -4.18
CA ILE A 407 25.57 0.77 -4.37
C ILE A 407 25.60 2.28 -4.67
N ASP A 408 26.51 3.04 -4.06
CA ASP A 408 26.61 4.49 -4.24
C ASP A 408 27.35 4.89 -5.52
N LYS A 409 28.11 3.97 -6.13
CA LYS A 409 29.02 4.28 -7.25
C LYS A 409 28.65 3.59 -8.55
N VAL A 410 27.85 2.53 -8.50
CA VAL A 410 27.61 1.64 -9.66
C VAL A 410 26.79 2.29 -10.78
N ASN A 411 25.96 3.30 -10.48
CA ASN A 411 25.08 3.90 -11.49
C ASN A 411 25.75 5.10 -12.19
N GLU A 412 26.44 4.85 -13.30
CA GLU A 412 27.11 5.89 -14.09
C GLU A 412 26.15 7.01 -14.55
N ARG A 413 24.88 6.67 -14.88
CA ARG A 413 23.90 7.69 -15.29
C ARG A 413 23.58 8.64 -14.13
N TRP A 414 23.51 8.13 -12.91
CA TRP A 414 23.34 8.94 -11.69
C TRP A 414 24.56 9.82 -11.45
N ASN A 415 25.77 9.24 -11.52
CA ASN A 415 27.02 9.97 -11.27
C ASN A 415 27.25 11.11 -12.27
N ASN A 416 26.74 10.96 -13.51
CA ASN A 416 26.84 11.96 -14.56
C ASN A 416 25.79 13.10 -14.46
N LEU A 417 24.85 13.04 -13.50
CA LEU A 417 23.91 14.14 -13.27
C LEU A 417 24.66 15.35 -12.70
N LYS A 418 24.55 16.49 -13.37
CA LYS A 418 25.12 17.76 -12.89
C LYS A 418 24.14 18.43 -11.94
N ALA A 419 24.55 18.66 -10.70
CA ALA A 419 23.79 19.42 -9.71
C ALA A 419 24.44 20.80 -9.49
N PRO A 420 23.64 21.88 -9.33
CA PRO A 420 24.17 23.19 -8.94
C PRO A 420 24.70 23.15 -7.50
N SER A 421 25.59 24.07 -7.15
CA SER A 421 26.11 24.25 -5.79
C SER A 421 25.21 25.14 -4.91
N ASP A 422 24.06 25.55 -5.43
CA ASP A 422 23.15 26.49 -4.76
C ASP A 422 22.57 25.88 -3.48
N LYS A 423 22.59 26.64 -2.39
CA LYS A 423 21.91 26.27 -1.13
C LYS A 423 20.43 26.66 -1.12
N LEU A 424 20.08 27.72 -1.84
CA LEU A 424 18.71 28.13 -2.10
C LEU A 424 18.34 27.67 -3.50
N TYR A 425 17.29 26.86 -3.62
CA TYR A 425 16.92 26.29 -4.91
C TYR A 425 16.47 27.37 -5.89
N THR A 426 17.16 27.50 -7.01
CA THR A 426 16.77 28.39 -8.11
C THR A 426 15.58 27.80 -8.87
N TRP A 427 14.39 28.35 -8.65
CA TRP A 427 13.17 27.86 -9.28
C TRP A 427 13.14 28.17 -10.78
N ASP A 428 13.04 27.13 -11.61
CA ASP A 428 12.81 27.30 -13.05
C ASP A 428 11.29 27.40 -13.35
N PRO A 429 10.78 28.58 -13.77
CA PRO A 429 9.37 28.76 -14.11
C PRO A 429 8.93 27.96 -15.36
N LYS A 430 9.87 27.41 -16.15
CA LYS A 430 9.55 26.51 -17.27
C LYS A 430 9.29 25.08 -16.79
N SER A 431 9.82 24.69 -15.63
CA SER A 431 9.70 23.33 -15.11
C SER A 431 8.25 22.90 -14.93
N THR A 432 7.95 21.68 -15.40
CA THR A 432 6.67 21.00 -15.14
C THR A 432 6.80 19.97 -14.02
N TYR A 433 7.97 19.83 -13.39
CA TYR A 433 8.25 18.85 -12.35
C TYR A 433 8.46 19.47 -10.96
N ILE A 434 9.20 20.58 -10.89
CA ILE A 434 9.58 21.24 -9.64
C ILE A 434 9.07 22.68 -9.70
N LYS A 435 8.21 23.07 -8.76
CA LYS A 435 7.59 24.39 -8.66
C LYS A 435 7.60 24.86 -7.21
N SER A 436 7.84 26.15 -7.00
CA SER A 436 7.72 26.75 -5.66
C SER A 436 6.28 26.63 -5.16
N PRO A 437 6.05 25.95 -4.02
CA PRO A 437 4.70 25.73 -3.54
C PRO A 437 4.19 26.94 -2.76
N PRO A 438 2.88 27.22 -2.80
CA PRO A 438 2.28 28.40 -2.19
C PRO A 438 2.06 28.33 -0.66
N PHE A 439 2.55 27.28 0.01
CA PHE A 439 2.14 26.97 1.40
C PHE A 439 2.55 28.03 2.43
N PHE A 440 3.54 28.86 2.10
CA PHE A 440 4.14 29.85 3.01
C PHE A 440 3.92 31.30 2.55
N ASP A 441 3.14 31.51 1.49
CA ASP A 441 2.92 32.84 0.92
C ASP A 441 2.14 33.71 1.90
N GLY A 442 2.70 34.87 2.21
CA GLY A 442 2.16 35.80 3.22
C GLY A 442 2.41 35.37 4.67
N LEU A 443 3.21 34.33 4.92
CA LEU A 443 3.63 33.96 6.27
C LEU A 443 4.50 35.06 6.89
N THR A 444 4.02 35.64 7.98
CA THR A 444 4.77 36.60 8.81
C THR A 444 5.20 35.98 10.14
N LYS A 445 6.18 36.61 10.81
CA LYS A 445 6.55 36.25 12.19
C LYS A 445 5.35 36.29 13.13
N GLU A 446 4.52 37.32 13.00
CA GLU A 446 3.22 37.41 13.67
C GLU A 446 2.19 36.47 13.01
N LEU A 447 1.32 35.88 13.84
CA LEU A 447 0.19 35.07 13.37
C LEU A 447 -0.81 35.97 12.65
N LYS A 448 -0.97 35.76 11.33
CA LYS A 448 -1.97 36.44 10.49
C LYS A 448 -2.76 35.39 9.71
N PRO A 449 -4.03 35.66 9.38
CA PRO A 449 -4.84 34.72 8.60
C PRO A 449 -4.19 34.45 7.23
N PRO A 450 -4.11 33.18 6.80
CA PRO A 450 -3.42 32.80 5.56
C PRO A 450 -4.12 33.35 4.30
N LYS A 451 -3.34 33.68 3.26
CA LYS A 451 -3.84 34.15 1.95
C LYS A 451 -4.10 32.98 0.98
N GLU A 452 -5.17 33.10 0.20
CA GLU A 452 -5.62 32.07 -0.75
C GLU A 452 -4.87 32.08 -2.08
N HIS A 453 -4.72 30.89 -2.67
CA HIS A 453 -3.99 30.65 -3.92
C HIS A 453 -4.89 30.05 -4.98
N ARG A 454 -4.66 30.41 -6.25
CA ARG A 454 -5.56 30.12 -7.36
C ARG A 454 -4.83 29.45 -8.51
N ALA A 455 -5.46 28.45 -9.12
CA ALA A 455 -4.95 27.81 -10.33
C ALA A 455 -6.11 27.37 -11.23
N LYS A 456 -5.94 27.48 -12.56
CA LYS A 456 -7.01 27.29 -13.56
C LYS A 456 -6.85 25.99 -14.36
N GLN A 457 -7.91 25.16 -14.48
CA GLN A 457 -8.09 23.96 -15.34
C GLN A 457 -7.57 22.58 -14.82
N PRO A 458 -8.06 21.40 -15.30
CA PRO A 458 -7.58 20.05 -14.93
C PRO A 458 -6.13 19.70 -15.33
N ALA A 459 -5.54 18.64 -14.73
CA ALA A 459 -4.10 18.32 -14.83
C ALA A 459 -3.61 18.05 -16.26
N ALA A 460 -4.36 17.25 -17.04
CA ALA A 460 -4.02 16.97 -18.43
C ALA A 460 -4.07 18.26 -19.29
N ARG A 461 -5.11 19.08 -19.12
CA ARG A 461 -5.22 20.37 -19.83
C ARG A 461 -4.09 21.31 -19.44
N TYR A 462 -3.68 21.32 -18.17
CA TYR A 462 -2.53 22.07 -17.69
C TYR A 462 -1.20 21.60 -18.31
N LEU A 463 -0.96 20.29 -18.40
CA LEU A 463 0.27 19.79 -19.02
C LEU A 463 0.27 20.03 -20.54
N THR A 464 -0.87 19.87 -21.21
CA THR A 464 -1.02 20.19 -22.63
C THR A 464 -0.84 21.67 -22.92
N SER A 465 -1.37 22.57 -22.09
CA SER A 465 -1.15 24.02 -22.24
C SER A 465 0.30 24.43 -21.98
N ARG A 466 1.10 23.54 -21.37
CA ARG A 466 2.56 23.66 -21.21
C ARG A 466 3.34 22.93 -22.30
N GLY A 467 2.68 22.49 -23.37
CA GLY A 467 3.31 21.89 -24.56
C GLY A 467 3.62 20.40 -24.45
N LEU A 468 3.07 19.68 -23.46
CA LEU A 468 3.30 18.23 -23.31
C LEU A 468 2.22 17.39 -24.02
N ASN A 469 2.66 16.28 -24.61
CA ASN A 469 1.79 15.25 -25.15
C ASN A 469 1.42 14.22 -24.07
N PRO A 470 0.33 13.45 -24.21
CA PRO A 470 -0.10 12.46 -23.21
C PRO A 470 0.99 11.45 -22.81
N ARG A 471 1.83 11.02 -23.76
CA ARG A 471 2.96 10.12 -23.48
C ARG A 471 4.01 10.72 -22.53
N ASP A 472 4.11 12.05 -22.50
CA ASP A 472 5.08 12.82 -21.72
C ASP A 472 4.49 13.33 -20.39
N PHE A 473 3.22 13.03 -20.10
CA PHE A 473 2.58 13.42 -18.84
C PHE A 473 3.24 12.77 -17.63
N ASN A 474 3.72 11.53 -17.77
CA ASN A 474 4.24 10.71 -16.68
C ASN A 474 3.16 10.49 -15.59
N SER A 475 3.52 9.92 -14.45
CA SER A 475 2.59 9.63 -13.36
C SER A 475 2.37 10.83 -12.44
N TYR A 476 1.21 10.92 -11.78
CA TYR A 476 1.00 11.88 -10.67
C TYR A 476 2.07 11.76 -9.57
N GLY A 477 2.57 10.55 -9.30
CA GLY A 477 3.66 10.33 -8.34
C GLY A 477 4.93 11.09 -8.70
N SER A 478 5.29 11.13 -9.99
CA SER A 478 6.45 11.88 -10.49
C SER A 478 6.26 13.39 -10.45
N ARG A 479 5.00 13.87 -10.41
CA ARG A 479 4.65 15.30 -10.46
C ARG A 479 4.49 15.94 -9.08
N ARG A 480 4.87 15.24 -8.00
CA ARG A 480 4.71 15.71 -6.61
C ARG A 480 5.50 16.98 -6.25
N GLY A 481 6.53 17.32 -7.01
CA GLY A 481 7.23 18.60 -6.87
C GLY A 481 6.48 19.78 -7.48
N ASN A 482 5.30 19.56 -8.09
CA ASN A 482 4.52 20.58 -8.77
C ASN A 482 3.09 20.65 -8.21
N ASP A 483 2.85 21.63 -7.33
CA ASP A 483 1.54 21.85 -6.71
C ASP A 483 0.41 22.08 -7.71
N ALA A 484 0.71 22.71 -8.85
CA ALA A 484 -0.29 22.95 -9.88
C ALA A 484 -0.86 21.62 -10.42
N VAL A 485 -0.01 20.64 -10.69
CA VAL A 485 -0.46 19.31 -11.16
C VAL A 485 -1.16 18.55 -10.04
N MET A 486 -0.62 18.60 -8.82
CA MET A 486 -1.13 17.80 -7.71
C MET A 486 -2.47 18.29 -7.16
N ALA A 487 -2.69 19.61 -7.08
CA ALA A 487 -4.00 20.17 -6.74
C ALA A 487 -5.07 19.68 -7.74
N ARG A 488 -4.76 19.71 -9.04
CA ARG A 488 -5.64 19.21 -10.10
C ARG A 488 -5.85 17.70 -10.09
N GLY A 489 -4.87 16.95 -9.57
CA GLY A 489 -4.97 15.51 -9.37
C GLY A 489 -5.73 15.11 -8.09
N THR A 490 -6.11 16.07 -7.25
CA THR A 490 -6.81 15.81 -5.99
C THR A 490 -8.26 15.41 -6.27
N PHE A 491 -8.68 14.27 -5.72
CA PHE A 491 -9.98 13.62 -6.03
C PHE A 491 -10.20 13.30 -7.53
N ALA A 492 -9.13 13.28 -8.33
CA ALA A 492 -9.21 12.96 -9.77
C ALA A 492 -9.18 11.44 -10.07
N ASN A 493 -9.35 10.59 -9.05
CA ASN A 493 -9.41 9.15 -9.25
C ASN A 493 -10.72 8.79 -9.97
N ILE A 494 -10.62 8.14 -11.13
CA ILE A 494 -11.77 7.75 -11.95
C ILE A 494 -12.76 6.84 -11.22
N ARG A 495 -12.32 6.15 -10.16
CA ARG A 495 -13.12 5.27 -9.30
C ARG A 495 -13.68 5.97 -8.06
N LEU A 496 -13.51 7.29 -7.91
CA LEU A 496 -14.12 8.06 -6.84
C LEU A 496 -15.64 7.86 -6.87
N PHE A 497 -16.22 7.35 -5.78
CA PHE A 497 -17.66 7.24 -5.63
C PHE A 497 -18.19 8.43 -4.83
N ASN A 498 -18.66 9.46 -5.53
CA ASN A 498 -19.26 10.63 -4.89
C ASN A 498 -20.76 10.42 -4.71
N LYS A 499 -21.25 10.42 -3.45
CA LYS A 499 -22.68 10.21 -3.13
C LYS A 499 -23.61 11.26 -3.77
N PHE A 500 -23.12 12.45 -4.13
CA PHE A 500 -23.93 13.40 -4.92
C PHE A 500 -24.29 12.90 -6.31
N LEU A 501 -23.46 12.02 -6.89
CA LEU A 501 -23.62 11.53 -8.26
C LEU A 501 -24.12 10.08 -8.31
N ASN A 502 -24.04 9.34 -7.20
CA ASN A 502 -24.39 7.91 -7.09
C ASN A 502 -23.73 7.02 -8.17
N LYS A 503 -22.53 7.40 -8.63
CA LYS A 503 -21.73 6.66 -9.60
C LYS A 503 -20.24 6.95 -9.42
N GLN A 504 -19.40 6.07 -9.96
CA GLN A 504 -17.95 6.31 -10.03
C GLN A 504 -17.65 7.43 -11.03
N ALA A 505 -17.14 8.56 -10.56
CA ALA A 505 -16.67 9.66 -11.37
C ALA A 505 -15.75 10.57 -10.53
N PRO A 506 -14.66 11.11 -11.11
CA PRO A 506 -13.78 12.09 -10.45
C PRO A 506 -14.42 13.49 -10.44
N ARG A 507 -15.71 13.58 -10.10
CA ARG A 507 -16.56 14.75 -10.25
C ARG A 507 -17.39 15.02 -9.01
N THR A 508 -17.91 16.24 -8.92
CA THR A 508 -18.87 16.66 -7.90
C THR A 508 -19.89 17.64 -8.46
N LEU A 509 -20.91 17.94 -7.66
CA LEU A 509 -21.94 18.92 -7.98
C LEU A 509 -21.52 20.28 -7.41
N HIS A 510 -21.37 21.29 -8.25
CA HIS A 510 -21.25 22.67 -7.80
C HIS A 510 -22.65 23.17 -7.44
N LEU A 511 -22.97 23.14 -6.14
CA LEU A 511 -24.34 23.35 -5.63
C LEU A 511 -24.98 24.67 -6.11
N PRO A 512 -24.29 25.83 -6.13
CA PRO A 512 -24.91 27.09 -6.56
C PRO A 512 -25.39 27.11 -8.01
N SER A 513 -24.67 26.45 -8.94
CA SER A 513 -25.04 26.41 -10.36
C SER A 513 -25.71 25.09 -10.77
N ASN A 514 -25.76 24.11 -9.86
CA ASN A 514 -26.23 22.75 -10.12
C ASN A 514 -25.49 22.03 -11.28
N GLU A 515 -24.27 22.47 -11.60
CA GLU A 515 -23.45 21.86 -12.65
C GLU A 515 -22.57 20.75 -12.08
N THR A 516 -22.47 19.63 -12.80
CA THR A 516 -21.52 18.56 -12.47
C THR A 516 -20.16 18.85 -13.12
N LEU A 517 -19.13 19.05 -12.30
CA LEU A 517 -17.79 19.43 -12.73
C LEU A 517 -16.74 18.44 -12.19
N ASP A 518 -15.54 18.47 -12.77
CA ASP A 518 -14.38 17.84 -12.14
C ASP A 518 -14.13 18.50 -10.77
N VAL A 519 -13.70 17.73 -9.77
CA VAL A 519 -13.65 18.21 -8.37
C VAL A 519 -12.81 19.48 -8.21
N PHE A 520 -11.68 19.55 -8.91
CA PHE A 520 -10.82 20.74 -8.95
C PHE A 520 -11.56 21.97 -9.50
N ASP A 521 -12.27 21.83 -10.62
CA ASP A 521 -12.99 22.94 -11.27
C ASP A 521 -14.15 23.44 -10.38
N ALA A 522 -14.83 22.53 -9.68
CA ALA A 522 -15.85 22.91 -8.69
C ALA A 522 -15.25 23.67 -7.51
N ALA A 523 -14.14 23.18 -6.95
CA ALA A 523 -13.44 23.82 -5.84
C ALA A 523 -12.94 25.22 -6.21
N GLU A 524 -12.43 25.39 -7.43
CA GLU A 524 -12.00 26.71 -7.93
C GLU A 524 -13.15 27.72 -7.93
N ARG A 525 -14.36 27.33 -8.37
CA ARG A 525 -15.53 28.23 -8.34
C ARG A 525 -15.91 28.65 -6.92
N TYR A 526 -15.88 27.73 -5.97
CA TYR A 526 -16.13 28.04 -4.56
C TYR A 526 -15.07 28.99 -3.98
N GLN A 527 -13.79 28.77 -4.28
CA GLN A 527 -12.70 29.68 -3.89
C GLN A 527 -12.87 31.08 -4.50
N GLN A 528 -13.25 31.17 -5.78
CA GLN A 528 -13.50 32.46 -6.43
C GLN A 528 -14.66 33.23 -5.77
N ALA A 529 -15.66 32.51 -5.27
CA ALA A 529 -16.78 33.08 -4.52
C ALA A 529 -16.47 33.31 -3.03
N GLY A 530 -15.27 32.99 -2.55
CA GLY A 530 -14.90 33.12 -1.13
C GLY A 530 -15.67 32.17 -0.20
N VAL A 531 -16.13 31.03 -0.71
CA VAL A 531 -16.94 30.06 0.04
C VAL A 531 -16.04 28.94 0.58
N PRO A 532 -15.96 28.76 1.92
CA PRO A 532 -15.20 27.66 2.52
C PRO A 532 -15.77 26.29 2.17
N LEU A 533 -14.90 25.27 2.10
CA LEU A 533 -15.28 23.90 1.79
C LEU A 533 -15.02 22.94 2.95
N LEU A 534 -15.82 21.88 3.02
CA LEU A 534 -15.60 20.72 3.87
C LEU A 534 -15.91 19.42 3.12
N ILE A 535 -15.40 18.30 3.62
CA ILE A 535 -15.70 16.95 3.10
C ILE A 535 -16.53 16.19 4.11
N LEU A 536 -17.58 15.49 3.65
CA LEU A 536 -18.22 14.41 4.41
C LEU A 536 -17.67 13.06 3.96
N ALA A 537 -17.31 12.20 4.90
CA ALA A 537 -16.75 10.88 4.64
C ALA A 537 -17.31 9.83 5.61
N GLY A 538 -17.22 8.56 5.20
CA GLY A 538 -17.58 7.43 6.06
C GLY A 538 -16.42 6.97 6.95
N LYS A 539 -16.37 5.66 7.21
CA LYS A 539 -15.32 5.00 7.99
C LYS A 539 -13.99 4.89 7.23
N GLU A 540 -12.92 4.75 8.00
CA GLU A 540 -11.56 4.48 7.52
C GLU A 540 -11.08 5.49 6.46
N TYR A 541 -11.48 6.76 6.62
CA TYR A 541 -11.12 7.81 5.68
C TYR A 541 -9.60 8.02 5.64
N GLY A 542 -9.05 7.98 4.44
CA GLY A 542 -7.61 8.12 4.22
C GLY A 542 -6.80 6.82 4.32
N SER A 543 -7.45 5.65 4.22
CA SER A 543 -6.75 4.36 4.21
C SER A 543 -5.70 4.24 3.11
N GLY A 544 -4.62 3.52 3.44
CA GLY A 544 -3.58 3.15 2.50
C GLY A 544 -2.30 3.97 2.59
N SER A 545 -2.03 4.83 1.59
CA SER A 545 -0.69 5.40 1.38
C SER A 545 -0.40 6.58 2.30
N SER A 546 0.84 6.71 2.79
CA SER A 546 1.28 7.83 3.63
C SER A 546 1.46 9.18 2.90
N ARG A 547 0.95 9.32 1.67
CA ARG A 547 1.18 10.50 0.82
C ARG A 547 0.51 11.73 1.46
N ASP A 548 1.33 12.68 1.89
CA ASP A 548 0.86 13.97 2.44
C ASP A 548 0.15 14.86 1.41
N TRP A 549 0.33 14.60 0.11
CA TRP A 549 -0.49 15.18 -0.97
C TRP A 549 -1.98 14.89 -0.83
N ALA A 550 -2.37 13.85 -0.09
CA ALA A 550 -3.77 13.63 0.28
C ALA A 550 -4.31 14.67 1.28
N ALA A 551 -3.46 15.49 1.90
CA ALA A 551 -3.83 16.64 2.72
C ALA A 551 -3.44 17.98 2.07
N LYS A 552 -2.24 18.08 1.48
CA LYS A 552 -1.81 19.28 0.71
C LYS A 552 -2.76 19.57 -0.45
N GLY A 553 -3.24 18.53 -1.13
CA GLY A 553 -4.24 18.65 -2.20
C GLY A 553 -5.53 19.31 -1.73
N PRO A 554 -6.26 18.71 -0.76
CA PRO A 554 -7.45 19.33 -0.17
C PRO A 554 -7.23 20.75 0.37
N PHE A 555 -6.08 21.00 1.00
CA PHE A 555 -5.69 22.34 1.44
C PHE A 555 -5.69 23.35 0.28
N LEU A 556 -5.07 23.00 -0.85
CA LEU A 556 -5.04 23.83 -2.06
C LEU A 556 -6.40 23.95 -2.76
N LEU A 557 -7.31 22.99 -2.55
CA LEU A 557 -8.71 23.10 -2.99
C LEU A 557 -9.55 23.99 -2.06
N GLY A 558 -9.00 24.53 -0.97
CA GLY A 558 -9.71 25.41 -0.04
C GLY A 558 -10.53 24.67 1.01
N ILE A 559 -10.33 23.35 1.17
CA ILE A 559 -11.00 22.55 2.19
C ILE A 559 -10.45 22.92 3.57
N LYS A 560 -11.34 23.28 4.49
CA LYS A 560 -11.00 23.72 5.85
C LYS A 560 -11.21 22.63 6.90
N ALA A 561 -12.14 21.72 6.66
CA ALA A 561 -12.44 20.62 7.56
C ALA A 561 -12.84 19.35 6.79
N VAL A 562 -12.67 18.20 7.44
CA VAL A 562 -13.27 16.93 7.02
C VAL A 562 -14.12 16.44 8.17
N LEU A 563 -15.32 15.93 7.91
CA LEU A 563 -16.17 15.25 8.88
C LEU A 563 -16.33 13.80 8.44
N ALA A 564 -15.76 12.87 9.21
CA ALA A 564 -15.73 11.44 8.90
C ALA A 564 -16.26 10.60 10.06
N GLU A 565 -16.67 9.36 9.80
CA GLU A 565 -17.00 8.41 10.88
C GLU A 565 -15.74 7.91 11.58
N SER A 566 -14.64 7.74 10.84
CA SER A 566 -13.33 7.43 11.41
C SER A 566 -12.21 7.74 10.42
N TYR A 567 -11.00 7.94 10.95
CA TYR A 567 -9.79 8.21 10.17
C TYR A 567 -8.73 7.13 10.33
N GLU A 568 -7.97 6.91 9.27
CA GLU A 568 -6.71 6.18 9.34
C GLU A 568 -5.58 7.09 9.84
N ARG A 569 -4.69 6.53 10.67
CA ARG A 569 -3.75 7.30 11.53
C ARG A 569 -2.94 8.33 10.76
N ILE A 570 -2.24 7.89 9.70
CA ILE A 570 -1.32 8.76 8.93
C ILE A 570 -2.09 9.90 8.25
N HIS A 571 -3.27 9.61 7.72
CA HIS A 571 -4.05 10.62 7.02
C HIS A 571 -4.56 11.70 7.97
N ARG A 572 -5.04 11.33 9.16
CA ARG A 572 -5.41 12.29 10.20
C ARG A 572 -4.25 13.23 10.55
N SER A 573 -3.07 12.68 10.81
CA SER A 573 -1.86 13.48 11.10
C SER A 573 -1.48 14.40 9.94
N ASN A 574 -1.65 13.96 8.68
CA ASN A 574 -1.41 14.81 7.51
C ASN A 574 -2.40 15.98 7.43
N LEU A 575 -3.68 15.76 7.74
CA LEU A 575 -4.69 16.84 7.77
C LEU A 575 -4.32 17.89 8.83
N VAL A 576 -4.01 17.45 10.06
CA VAL A 576 -3.55 18.31 11.15
C VAL A 576 -2.29 19.08 10.75
N GLY A 577 -1.31 18.41 10.16
CA GLY A 577 -0.06 19.04 9.72
C GLY A 577 -0.24 20.11 8.64
N MET A 578 -1.34 20.05 7.87
CA MET A 578 -1.73 21.09 6.90
C MET A 578 -2.73 22.11 7.45
N GLY A 579 -3.10 22.03 8.72
CA GLY A 579 -4.08 22.93 9.34
C GLY A 579 -5.54 22.67 8.95
N ILE A 580 -5.84 21.53 8.32
CA ILE A 580 -7.23 21.10 8.05
C ILE A 580 -7.78 20.46 9.31
N VAL A 581 -8.98 20.84 9.74
CA VAL A 581 -9.61 20.32 10.96
C VAL A 581 -10.20 18.92 10.70
N PRO A 582 -9.68 17.83 11.30
CA PRO A 582 -10.33 16.54 11.24
C PRO A 582 -11.45 16.46 12.28
N LEU A 583 -12.69 16.36 11.83
CA LEU A 583 -13.88 16.18 12.65
C LEU A 583 -14.35 14.73 12.54
N GLU A 584 -14.79 14.18 13.66
CA GLU A 584 -15.31 12.83 13.77
C GLU A 584 -16.74 12.86 14.31
N TYR A 585 -17.65 12.13 13.67
CA TYR A 585 -19.00 11.92 14.21
C TYR A 585 -18.93 11.31 15.63
N LEU A 586 -19.90 11.63 16.49
CA LEU A 586 -19.97 10.96 17.79
C LEU A 586 -20.33 9.46 17.62
N PRO A 587 -19.99 8.60 18.60
CA PRO A 587 -20.31 7.17 18.52
C PRO A 587 -21.77 6.91 18.15
N GLY A 588 -22.00 6.07 17.13
CA GLY A 588 -23.33 5.74 16.62
C GLY A 588 -23.93 6.75 15.65
N GLN A 589 -23.28 7.89 15.40
CA GLN A 589 -23.74 8.89 14.43
C GLN A 589 -23.05 8.73 13.07
N THR A 590 -23.81 8.94 12.00
CA THR A 590 -23.32 9.01 10.61
C THR A 590 -24.02 10.15 9.87
N ALA A 591 -23.62 10.41 8.63
CA ALA A 591 -24.37 11.32 7.76
C ALA A 591 -25.84 10.90 7.63
N GLU A 592 -26.11 9.61 7.41
CA GLU A 592 -27.46 9.06 7.26
C GLU A 592 -28.27 9.16 8.56
N SER A 593 -27.70 8.78 9.71
CA SER A 593 -28.44 8.83 10.99
C SER A 593 -28.80 10.26 11.40
N LEU A 594 -27.94 11.22 11.00
CA LEU A 594 -28.17 12.66 11.19
C LEU A 594 -28.95 13.28 10.03
N GLY A 595 -29.39 12.52 9.02
CA GLY A 595 -30.13 13.03 7.87
C GLY A 595 -29.39 14.11 7.07
N LEU A 596 -28.05 14.09 7.09
CA LEU A 596 -27.21 15.03 6.35
C LEU A 596 -27.20 14.65 4.87
N THR A 597 -27.60 15.58 4.02
CA THR A 597 -27.59 15.40 2.56
C THR A 597 -26.28 15.86 1.93
N GLY A 598 -25.51 16.68 2.64
CA GLY A 598 -24.32 17.37 2.15
C GLY A 598 -24.64 18.63 1.34
N ARG A 599 -25.93 18.95 1.13
CA ARG A 599 -26.38 20.15 0.41
C ARG A 599 -26.55 21.36 1.33
N GLU A 600 -26.53 21.13 2.64
CA GLU A 600 -26.62 22.16 3.67
C GLU A 600 -25.34 22.99 3.72
N ARG A 601 -25.44 24.20 4.29
CA ARG A 601 -24.25 24.96 4.69
C ARG A 601 -23.94 24.66 6.15
N TYR A 602 -22.67 24.40 6.43
CA TYR A 602 -22.19 23.98 7.74
C TYR A 602 -21.37 25.09 8.39
N THR A 603 -21.75 25.45 9.61
CA THR A 603 -21.02 26.36 10.48
C THR A 603 -20.43 25.56 11.63
N ILE A 604 -19.10 25.49 11.68
CA ILE A 604 -18.35 24.83 12.75
C ILE A 604 -18.05 25.89 13.82
N VAL A 605 -18.57 25.71 15.04
CA VAL A 605 -18.38 26.65 16.14
C VAL A 605 -17.06 26.33 16.85
N MET A 606 -16.06 27.19 16.72
CA MET A 606 -14.74 27.03 17.35
C MET A 606 -14.70 27.85 18.65
N PRO A 607 -14.70 27.23 19.83
CA PRO A 607 -14.60 27.96 21.10
C PRO A 607 -13.16 28.41 21.40
N GLU A 608 -13.01 29.36 22.32
CA GLU A 608 -11.73 29.74 22.89
C GLU A 608 -11.79 29.58 24.43
N PRO A 609 -10.89 28.82 25.07
CA PRO A 609 -9.75 28.07 24.50
C PRO A 609 -10.16 26.72 23.84
N LEU A 610 -9.31 26.20 22.94
CA LEU A 610 -9.41 24.84 22.40
C LEU A 610 -8.66 23.83 23.27
N THR A 611 -9.19 22.62 23.42
CA THR A 611 -8.52 21.50 24.11
C THR A 611 -8.50 20.24 23.23
N PRO A 612 -7.54 19.31 23.45
CA PRO A 612 -7.47 18.08 22.65
C PRO A 612 -8.76 17.26 22.74
N ARG A 613 -9.20 16.70 21.60
CA ARG A 613 -10.42 15.88 21.46
C ARG A 613 -11.72 16.54 21.87
N MET A 614 -11.76 17.88 21.93
CA MET A 614 -12.95 18.64 22.28
C MET A 614 -14.14 18.30 21.36
N ILE A 615 -15.32 18.21 21.96
CA ILE A 615 -16.59 18.09 21.24
C ILE A 615 -17.07 19.50 20.93
N ILE A 616 -17.40 19.76 19.66
CA ILE A 616 -17.84 21.07 19.16
C ILE A 616 -19.20 20.96 18.48
N ASP A 617 -19.92 22.08 18.47
CA ASP A 617 -21.20 22.19 17.79
C ASP A 617 -21.02 22.52 16.30
N ILE A 618 -21.80 21.83 15.47
CA ILE A 618 -21.96 22.11 14.04
C ILE A 618 -23.40 22.53 13.80
N LYS A 619 -23.58 23.73 13.25
CA LYS A 619 -24.89 24.30 12.92
C LYS A 619 -25.10 24.29 11.42
N LEU A 620 -26.28 23.85 10.98
CA LEU A 620 -26.68 23.88 9.59
C LEU A 620 -27.56 25.11 9.31
N ASP A 621 -27.56 25.58 8.07
CA ASP A 621 -28.46 26.66 7.63
C ASP A 621 -29.94 26.24 7.59
N THR A 622 -30.22 24.94 7.70
CA THR A 622 -31.56 24.37 7.91
C THR A 622 -32.09 24.54 9.34
N GLY A 623 -31.28 25.09 10.26
CA GLY A 623 -31.59 25.22 11.69
C GLY A 623 -31.23 23.98 12.52
N LYS A 624 -30.86 22.87 11.89
CA LYS A 624 -30.39 21.67 12.59
C LYS A 624 -29.00 21.91 13.21
N SER A 625 -28.77 21.38 14.41
CA SER A 625 -27.44 21.30 15.02
C SER A 625 -27.12 19.87 15.45
N PHE A 626 -25.83 19.57 15.49
CA PHE A 626 -25.30 18.32 16.04
C PHE A 626 -23.86 18.54 16.51
N GLN A 627 -23.30 17.53 17.17
CA GLN A 627 -21.96 17.60 17.74
C GLN A 627 -20.99 16.71 16.98
N ALA A 628 -19.73 17.12 16.93
CA ALA A 628 -18.64 16.33 16.40
C ALA A 628 -17.40 16.45 17.29
N ARG A 629 -16.57 15.42 17.34
CA ARG A 629 -15.28 15.45 18.03
C ARG A 629 -14.22 16.05 17.12
N MET A 630 -13.51 17.05 17.59
CA MET A 630 -12.35 17.62 16.91
C MET A 630 -11.11 16.77 17.19
N ARG A 631 -10.56 16.11 16.17
CA ARG A 631 -9.49 15.11 16.29
C ARG A 631 -8.08 15.70 16.26
N PHE A 632 -7.88 16.78 17.01
CA PHE A 632 -6.55 17.14 17.53
C PHE A 632 -6.33 16.34 18.80
N ASP A 633 -5.41 15.39 18.76
CA ASP A 633 -5.25 14.36 19.80
C ASP A 633 -4.26 14.77 20.89
N THR A 634 -3.46 15.83 20.68
CA THR A 634 -2.46 16.35 21.63
C THR A 634 -2.38 17.88 21.59
N ASP A 635 -1.79 18.51 22.62
CA ASP A 635 -1.57 19.96 22.66
C ASP A 635 -0.60 20.45 21.56
N VAL A 636 0.35 19.60 21.18
CA VAL A 636 1.28 19.91 20.07
C VAL A 636 0.52 19.99 18.74
N GLU A 637 -0.48 19.13 18.53
CA GLU A 637 -1.33 19.20 17.34
C GLU A 637 -2.18 20.47 17.31
N LEU A 638 -2.71 20.92 18.46
CA LEU A 638 -3.37 22.22 18.57
C LEU A 638 -2.42 23.37 18.25
N THR A 639 -1.17 23.29 18.72
CA THR A 639 -0.13 24.27 18.40
C THR A 639 0.10 24.34 16.88
N TYR A 640 0.17 23.19 16.20
CA TYR A 640 0.28 23.16 14.74
C TYR A 640 -0.94 23.81 14.06
N PHE A 641 -2.15 23.54 14.55
CA PHE A 641 -3.36 24.15 14.03
C PHE A 641 -3.35 25.68 14.18
N HIS A 642 -3.03 26.21 15.35
CA HIS A 642 -2.91 27.65 15.58
C HIS A 642 -1.85 28.31 14.70
N HIS A 643 -0.78 27.59 14.36
CA HIS A 643 0.24 28.06 13.43
C HIS A 643 -0.17 27.96 11.95
N GLY A 644 -1.30 27.34 11.64
CA GLY A 644 -1.76 27.08 10.27
C GLY A 644 -1.05 25.90 9.60
N GLY A 645 -0.38 25.04 10.37
CA GLY A 645 0.33 23.86 9.89
C GLY A 645 1.66 23.60 10.62
N ILE A 646 2.15 22.36 10.54
CA ILE A 646 3.40 21.93 11.19
C ILE A 646 4.63 22.65 10.63
N LEU A 647 4.71 22.81 9.30
CA LEU A 647 5.85 23.50 8.67
C LEU A 647 5.84 24.99 8.97
N ASN A 648 4.66 25.61 9.06
CA ASN A 648 4.52 27.02 9.46
C ASN A 648 5.02 27.23 10.90
N TYR A 649 4.73 26.28 11.80
CA TYR A 649 5.32 26.23 13.14
C TYR A 649 6.85 26.13 13.09
N MET A 650 7.39 25.19 12.30
CA MET A 650 8.83 25.00 12.19
C MET A 650 9.55 26.24 11.60
N ILE A 651 8.98 26.89 10.58
CA ILE A 651 9.56 28.11 10.00
C ILE A 651 9.65 29.22 11.04
N ARG A 652 8.57 29.47 11.81
CA ARG A 652 8.59 30.49 12.88
C ARG A 652 9.64 30.14 13.93
N LYS A 653 9.63 28.89 14.44
CA LYS A 653 10.60 28.40 15.44
C LYS A 653 12.05 28.53 14.99
N MET A 654 12.34 28.27 13.72
CA MET A 654 13.70 28.37 13.17
C MET A 654 14.11 29.80 12.85
N SER A 655 13.15 30.71 12.64
CA SER A 655 13.41 32.15 12.40
C SER A 655 13.67 32.95 13.68
N ASP A 656 13.43 32.32 14.84
CA ASP A 656 13.70 32.88 16.17
C ASP A 656 15.04 32.39 16.75
N LYS A 657 15.69 31.43 16.08
CA LYS A 657 17.10 31.07 16.28
C LYS A 657 17.98 31.95 15.41
#